data_AF-A0A2U1AB85-F1
#
_entry.id   AF-A0A2U1AB85-F1
#
_cell.length_a   1.000
_cell.length_b   1.000
_cell.length_c   1.000
_cell.angle_alpha   90.00
_cell.angle_beta   90.00
_cell.angle_gamma   90.00
#
_symmetry.space_group_name_H-M   'P 1'
#
loop_
_entity.id
_entity.type
_entity.pdbx_description
1 polymer ?
#
loop_
_entity_poly.entity_id
_entity_poly.type
_entity_poly.pdbx_seq_one_letter_code
_entity_poly.pdbx_strand_id
1 'polypeptide(L)'
;MKKRITAILAFCGIFALGASAGWEQERDDAARLRSEAERSPRTTPYRLGGETIPATPELAVNIHKLDDPTAELLKKANFKTVRQTIYWYRYEKTPGVYDEAELKRLDERMALYRRHGLTPLVMIHGNAPGANFANRLESYRRFGAFTAMLAKRYPDVRYFQLWNEMDGAFTDLFGARTPKLPMAERGKYYAEMLKIVTPMIRAANPAALIVTGGMTNWTEFPAALYENGAKEYFDIMAVHTYGMPVTWAFISRGVKLRRLMDQHGDRDKPLWNTEFGVSAEAMIRAWGIPKENALEYFDDKQASQLNECVAFNRKARVFSKYFIYAWHAGSEAPKDVKEKLSQQLPGVNFDDISFSLIRKDGTPRRFLKELIEATRKTSAGRENGGIAVENGRLIRNSEPFFPVGLVFGRTDEAMQRAKAAGFNSIHQEYSLRDVLPDGPDTVSEAGVQRIRDLHETARRNGMVLFPQLTGHYIPGWLAETAGPAPVDPNGKKIGLWFRHSLHDPVYQKALETFWRTVAREVGDDPDCALFVSWNEPAYGLDATPAALAAWRAAMKREYGNIGKFNAAMGTNFRSFAELAPPKTPDENRTFFYHWFRYNQQAFADFFARQRSILKEEAPGIRVTGKHPVTALLGDALYCNDIALQATTQDVYGCDSYNGSLLHYRDAMEAARSLSGGGPVISYETHAQKGLPPLKGEHAALQLFTQILGGCRGIFFYCNGDVPGFGFFNDKATPPEVREKLTAFFRLVNTHQKEFSLPRAQADIAVLLSNAASLHYGSDADPAKRDEYTRRVSQTYDLIRNQHFAVDFISESQLPEKLGNYKLLVIPSRSILTDAELKLLETFVKKGGKLLAFGKAFDRDESFRPRPVPAVLGLKQREPAPWNRGQMRLTEVVPALYPYFPTELIVQEPERVNPVPMEQSIPGYIPETKLEKHLQLAANQDAYASIVMSDDGQVVYCAFDSLYSTELSRLLGGILETGLGINRELRITRPGSTDEAVELLAAVNRQGTEAVLLFANSGPLAGRWEINAPAEFDGEWEDIATGREITIRQGRTLLELPRWGYALFRRKASGHPASR
;
A
#
# COMPACT_ATOMS: atom_id res chain seq x y z
N MET A 1 25.04 -0.42 -85.45
CA MET A 1 24.94 1.03 -85.17
C MET A 1 23.69 1.27 -84.33
N LYS A 2 23.81 1.47 -83.02
CA LYS A 2 24.14 2.77 -82.41
C LYS A 2 23.29 3.91 -83.01
N LYS A 3 22.01 3.98 -82.64
CA LYS A 3 21.15 5.19 -82.53
C LYS A 3 19.69 4.78 -82.28
N ARG A 4 19.38 4.27 -81.09
CA ARG A 4 18.01 4.22 -80.49
C ARG A 4 17.99 3.78 -79.02
N ILE A 5 19.08 4.04 -78.29
CA ILE A 5 19.19 3.74 -76.84
C ILE A 5 19.13 5.01 -75.97
N THR A 6 19.06 6.21 -76.55
CA THR A 6 19.15 7.46 -75.77
C THR A 6 17.80 8.16 -75.51
N ALA A 7 16.66 7.58 -75.90
CA ALA A 7 15.34 8.21 -75.70
C ALA A 7 14.40 7.47 -74.72
N ILE A 8 14.72 6.24 -74.29
CA ILE A 8 13.87 5.46 -73.36
C ILE A 8 14.37 5.55 -71.91
N LEU A 9 15.62 5.99 -71.69
CA LEU A 9 16.17 6.20 -70.34
C LEU A 9 15.73 7.51 -69.66
N ALA A 10 15.07 8.42 -70.39
CA ALA A 10 14.53 9.65 -69.81
C ALA A 10 13.06 9.55 -69.36
N PHE A 11 12.33 8.49 -69.72
CA PHE A 11 10.91 8.33 -69.36
C PHE A 11 10.65 7.29 -68.26
N CYS A 12 11.59 6.37 -67.99
CA CYS A 12 11.51 5.44 -66.85
C CYS A 12 12.05 6.02 -65.52
N GLY A 13 12.75 7.15 -65.56
CA GLY A 13 13.24 7.85 -64.36
C GLY A 13 12.15 8.59 -63.57
N ILE A 14 11.01 8.92 -64.19
CA ILE A 14 9.98 9.76 -63.57
C ILE A 14 8.93 8.94 -62.80
N PHE A 15 8.70 7.66 -63.13
CA PHE A 15 7.78 6.79 -62.37
C PHE A 15 8.41 6.10 -61.16
N ALA A 16 9.72 5.80 -61.20
CA ALA A 16 10.42 5.26 -60.02
C ALA A 16 10.63 6.33 -58.94
N LEU A 17 10.91 7.59 -59.33
CA LEU A 17 10.99 8.73 -58.42
C LEU A 17 9.60 9.13 -57.86
N GLY A 18 8.52 8.98 -58.63
CA GLY A 18 7.15 9.30 -58.17
C GLY A 18 6.59 8.31 -57.14
N ALA A 19 6.88 7.01 -57.29
CA ALA A 19 6.46 5.99 -56.33
C ALA A 19 7.33 5.98 -55.05
N SER A 20 8.63 6.28 -55.16
CA SER A 20 9.51 6.47 -54.00
C SER A 20 9.19 7.77 -53.25
N ALA A 21 8.91 8.87 -53.95
CA ALA A 21 8.55 10.15 -53.34
C ALA A 21 7.20 10.12 -52.62
N GLY A 22 6.21 9.37 -53.13
CA GLY A 22 4.90 9.23 -52.48
C GLY A 22 4.97 8.47 -51.14
N TRP A 23 5.79 7.42 -51.06
CA TRP A 23 5.95 6.63 -49.83
C TRP A 23 6.76 7.38 -48.76
N GLU A 24 7.79 8.12 -49.17
CA GLU A 24 8.54 9.03 -48.29
C GLU A 24 7.63 10.16 -47.76
N GLN A 25 6.78 10.73 -48.62
CA GLN A 25 5.82 11.75 -48.22
C GLN A 25 4.78 11.23 -47.23
N GLU A 26 4.23 10.02 -47.42
CA GLU A 26 3.31 9.41 -46.46
C GLU A 26 3.96 9.08 -45.12
N ARG A 27 5.20 8.55 -45.15
CA ARG A 27 6.00 8.29 -43.95
C ARG A 27 6.24 9.58 -43.17
N ASP A 28 6.73 10.61 -43.85
CA ASP A 28 7.12 11.88 -43.24
C ASP A 28 5.89 12.64 -42.73
N ASP A 29 4.76 12.59 -43.44
CA ASP A 29 3.48 13.13 -42.98
C ASP A 29 2.97 12.39 -41.73
N ALA A 30 3.02 11.06 -41.71
CA ALA A 30 2.66 10.28 -40.53
C ALA A 30 3.57 10.57 -39.33
N ALA A 31 4.89 10.68 -39.53
CA ALA A 31 5.84 11.01 -38.48
C ALA A 31 5.63 12.42 -37.90
N ARG A 32 5.35 13.39 -38.77
CA ARG A 32 5.01 14.76 -38.37
C ARG A 32 3.71 14.79 -37.56
N LEU A 33 2.64 14.17 -38.07
CA LEU A 33 1.34 14.12 -37.39
C LEU A 33 1.40 13.35 -36.07
N ARG A 34 2.21 12.28 -35.98
CA ARG A 34 2.49 11.58 -34.72
C ARG A 34 3.07 12.55 -33.69
N SER A 35 4.13 13.25 -34.07
CA SER A 35 4.84 14.18 -33.17
C SER A 35 3.93 15.31 -32.70
N GLU A 36 3.10 15.85 -33.59
CA GLU A 36 2.11 16.88 -33.25
C GLU A 36 1.05 16.37 -32.27
N ALA A 37 0.48 15.19 -32.52
CA ALA A 37 -0.59 14.63 -31.70
C ALA A 37 -0.10 14.17 -30.32
N GLU A 38 1.11 13.59 -30.22
CA GLU A 38 1.69 13.16 -28.94
C GLU A 38 2.10 14.33 -28.03
N ARG A 39 2.40 15.52 -28.58
CA ARG A 39 2.74 16.73 -27.80
C ARG A 39 1.54 17.43 -27.17
N SER A 40 0.34 17.18 -27.67
CA SER A 40 -0.88 17.84 -27.18
C SER A 40 -2.03 16.85 -27.11
N PRO A 41 -1.90 15.80 -26.29
CA PRO A 41 -2.94 14.78 -26.19
C PRO A 41 -4.18 15.35 -25.51
N ARG A 42 -5.34 14.84 -25.87
CA ARG A 42 -6.59 15.28 -25.24
C ARG A 42 -6.62 14.90 -23.75
N THR A 43 -6.86 15.89 -22.89
CA THR A 43 -7.06 15.69 -21.45
C THR A 43 -8.52 15.89 -21.03
N THR A 44 -9.27 16.71 -21.76
CA THR A 44 -10.68 16.96 -21.51
C THR A 44 -11.53 15.72 -21.81
N PRO A 45 -12.38 15.27 -20.89
CA PRO A 45 -13.36 14.23 -21.18
C PRO A 45 -14.28 14.54 -22.37
N TYR A 46 -14.90 13.51 -22.94
CA TYR A 46 -15.96 13.65 -23.93
C TYR A 46 -17.32 13.80 -23.26
N ARG A 47 -18.30 14.34 -23.97
CA ARG A 47 -19.71 14.42 -23.53
C ARG A 47 -20.57 13.56 -24.44
N LEU A 48 -21.25 12.57 -23.88
CA LEU A 48 -22.05 11.60 -24.64
C LEU A 48 -23.34 11.27 -23.90
N GLY A 49 -24.49 11.65 -24.47
CA GLY A 49 -25.80 11.35 -23.88
C GLY A 49 -26.01 11.92 -22.47
N GLY A 50 -25.42 13.08 -22.16
CA GLY A 50 -25.47 13.70 -20.82
C GLY A 50 -24.38 13.22 -19.85
N GLU A 51 -23.59 12.21 -20.21
CA GLU A 51 -22.52 11.67 -19.38
C GLU A 51 -21.14 12.19 -19.79
N THR A 52 -20.22 12.17 -18.82
CA THR A 52 -18.80 12.48 -19.01
C THR A 52 -18.03 11.18 -19.25
N ILE A 53 -17.41 11.04 -20.42
CA ILE A 53 -16.58 9.86 -20.74
C ILE A 53 -15.10 10.24 -20.69
N PRO A 54 -14.24 9.51 -19.94
CA PRO A 54 -12.81 9.79 -19.88
C PRO A 54 -12.16 9.85 -21.26
N ALA A 55 -11.12 10.68 -21.39
CA ALA A 55 -10.31 10.75 -22.61
C ALA A 55 -9.38 9.53 -22.80
N THR A 56 -9.42 8.57 -21.86
CA THR A 56 -8.59 7.34 -21.90
C THR A 56 -9.06 6.42 -23.02
N PRO A 57 -8.19 6.08 -23.99
CA PRO A 57 -8.56 5.21 -25.10
C PRO A 57 -8.82 3.76 -24.68
N GLU A 58 -9.80 3.12 -25.31
CA GLU A 58 -10.09 1.69 -25.17
C GLU A 58 -9.78 0.94 -26.47
N LEU A 59 -8.99 -0.13 -26.35
CA LEU A 59 -8.82 -1.10 -27.43
C LEU A 59 -10.03 -2.04 -27.46
N ALA A 60 -10.66 -2.15 -28.62
CA ALA A 60 -11.86 -2.94 -28.86
C ALA A 60 -11.62 -3.93 -30.02
N VAL A 61 -12.58 -4.82 -30.27
CA VAL A 61 -12.44 -5.84 -31.32
C VAL A 61 -13.76 -6.16 -32.00
N ASN A 62 -13.66 -6.62 -33.24
CA ASN A 62 -14.79 -7.03 -34.05
C ASN A 62 -14.90 -8.55 -34.09
N ILE A 63 -16.13 -9.06 -33.96
CA ILE A 63 -16.41 -10.49 -34.05
C ILE A 63 -17.62 -10.76 -34.95
N HIS A 64 -17.58 -11.89 -35.64
CA HIS A 64 -18.74 -12.39 -36.40
C HIS A 64 -19.57 -13.42 -35.62
N LYS A 65 -18.96 -14.07 -34.62
CA LYS A 65 -19.57 -15.08 -33.75
C LYS A 65 -19.07 -14.90 -32.32
N LEU A 66 -19.99 -15.00 -31.35
CA LEU A 66 -19.70 -15.05 -29.91
C LEU A 66 -20.20 -16.38 -29.33
N ASP A 67 -19.36 -17.01 -28.54
CA ASP A 67 -19.65 -18.16 -27.68
C ASP A 67 -18.90 -18.00 -26.34
N ASP A 68 -19.19 -18.83 -25.34
CA ASP A 68 -18.58 -18.72 -24.01
C ASP A 68 -17.03 -18.80 -24.06
N PRO A 69 -16.38 -19.73 -24.81
CA PRO A 69 -14.91 -19.76 -24.90
C PRO A 69 -14.32 -18.48 -25.49
N THR A 70 -14.96 -17.93 -26.52
CA THR A 70 -14.56 -16.65 -27.11
C THR A 70 -14.70 -15.51 -26.10
N ALA A 71 -15.80 -15.46 -25.36
CA ALA A 71 -16.06 -14.43 -24.35
C ALA A 71 -15.02 -14.45 -23.22
N GLU A 72 -14.64 -15.63 -22.72
CA GLU A 72 -13.63 -15.75 -21.68
C GLU A 72 -12.24 -15.31 -22.16
N LEU A 73 -11.89 -15.61 -23.41
CA LEU A 73 -10.61 -15.18 -23.97
C LEU A 73 -10.58 -13.66 -24.26
N LEU A 74 -11.71 -13.08 -24.67
CA LEU A 74 -11.88 -11.62 -24.80
C LEU A 74 -11.64 -10.92 -23.44
N LYS A 75 -12.19 -11.47 -22.36
CA LYS A 75 -11.97 -10.97 -20.98
C LYS A 75 -10.49 -11.08 -20.57
N LYS A 76 -9.83 -12.21 -20.84
CA LYS A 76 -8.38 -12.40 -20.56
C LYS A 76 -7.49 -11.39 -21.29
N ALA A 77 -7.93 -10.92 -22.46
CA ALA A 77 -7.25 -9.88 -23.23
C ALA A 77 -7.75 -8.45 -22.91
N ASN A 78 -8.59 -8.28 -21.88
CA ASN A 78 -9.18 -7.01 -21.43
C ASN A 78 -9.99 -6.27 -22.51
N PHE A 79 -10.61 -7.00 -23.43
CA PHE A 79 -11.63 -6.43 -24.32
C PHE A 79 -12.95 -6.28 -23.55
N LYS A 80 -13.49 -5.05 -23.54
CA LYS A 80 -14.79 -4.74 -22.92
C LYS A 80 -15.84 -4.44 -23.97
N THR A 81 -15.49 -3.64 -24.97
CA THR A 81 -16.36 -3.34 -26.10
C THR A 81 -16.07 -4.25 -27.28
N VAL A 82 -17.11 -4.84 -27.84
CA VAL A 82 -17.02 -5.74 -28.98
C VAL A 82 -18.04 -5.35 -30.04
N ARG A 83 -17.61 -5.25 -31.29
CA ARG A 83 -18.50 -4.90 -32.40
C ARG A 83 -19.13 -6.14 -33.00
N GLN A 84 -20.45 -6.07 -33.16
CA GLN A 84 -21.28 -7.13 -33.72
C GLN A 84 -22.01 -6.64 -34.96
N THR A 85 -21.80 -7.34 -36.08
CA THR A 85 -22.52 -7.09 -37.33
C THR A 85 -23.91 -7.74 -37.34
N ILE A 86 -24.91 -6.97 -37.81
CA ILE A 86 -26.26 -7.39 -38.14
C ILE A 86 -26.51 -7.02 -39.61
N TYR A 87 -26.83 -8.03 -40.43
CA TYR A 87 -27.16 -7.84 -41.83
C TYR A 87 -28.67 -7.69 -42.02
N TRP A 88 -29.15 -6.50 -42.33
CA TRP A 88 -30.59 -6.20 -42.39
C TRP A 88 -31.35 -7.13 -43.35
N TYR A 89 -30.79 -7.46 -44.51
CA TYR A 89 -31.36 -8.44 -45.45
C TYR A 89 -31.58 -9.85 -44.90
N ARG A 90 -30.90 -10.25 -43.82
CA ARG A 90 -31.13 -11.56 -43.18
C ARG A 90 -32.40 -11.56 -42.35
N TYR A 91 -32.68 -10.44 -41.69
CA TYR A 91 -33.80 -10.28 -40.77
C TYR A 91 -35.06 -9.86 -41.49
N GLU A 92 -34.98 -9.10 -42.58
CA GLU A 92 -36.15 -8.67 -43.33
C GLU A 92 -36.10 -9.23 -44.76
N LYS A 93 -36.60 -10.45 -44.93
CA LYS A 93 -36.67 -11.13 -46.24
C LYS A 93 -37.85 -10.65 -47.08
N THR A 94 -38.93 -10.24 -46.41
CA THR A 94 -40.13 -9.64 -47.01
C THR A 94 -40.28 -8.23 -46.45
N PRO A 95 -40.53 -7.20 -47.27
CA PRO A 95 -40.71 -5.83 -46.79
C PRO A 95 -41.72 -5.72 -45.64
N GLY A 96 -41.27 -5.14 -44.52
CA GLY A 96 -42.04 -4.95 -43.28
C GLY A 96 -42.13 -6.16 -42.35
N VAL A 97 -41.59 -7.33 -42.73
CA VAL A 97 -41.73 -8.58 -41.96
C VAL A 97 -40.36 -9.10 -41.52
N TYR A 98 -40.20 -9.26 -40.21
CA TYR A 98 -38.94 -9.73 -39.62
C TYR A 98 -38.94 -11.24 -39.36
N ASP A 99 -37.81 -11.89 -39.64
CA ASP A 99 -37.61 -13.32 -39.45
C ASP A 99 -37.39 -13.63 -37.95
N GLU A 100 -38.39 -14.25 -37.34
CA GLU A 100 -38.38 -14.61 -35.91
C GLU A 100 -37.24 -15.56 -35.52
N ALA A 101 -36.81 -16.45 -36.42
CA ALA A 101 -35.71 -17.37 -36.13
C ALA A 101 -34.37 -16.63 -36.04
N GLU A 102 -34.12 -15.67 -36.93
CA GLU A 102 -32.93 -14.81 -36.84
C GLU A 102 -32.96 -13.89 -35.60
N LEU A 103 -34.14 -13.37 -35.23
CA LEU A 103 -34.30 -12.58 -34.01
C LEU A 103 -34.01 -13.41 -32.75
N LYS A 104 -34.50 -14.65 -32.66
CA LYS A 104 -34.21 -15.54 -31.53
C LYS A 104 -32.70 -15.80 -31.37
N ARG A 105 -32.00 -16.07 -32.47
CA ARG A 105 -30.53 -16.22 -32.44
C ARG A 105 -29.82 -14.95 -31.98
N LEU A 106 -30.37 -13.79 -32.33
CA LEU A 106 -29.84 -12.51 -31.87
C LEU A 106 -30.07 -12.32 -30.36
N ASP A 107 -31.22 -12.72 -29.82
CA ASP A 107 -31.49 -12.69 -28.37
C ASP A 107 -30.48 -13.53 -27.59
N GLU A 108 -30.24 -14.76 -28.04
CA GLU A 108 -29.26 -15.68 -27.44
C GLU A 108 -27.87 -15.06 -27.43
N ARG A 109 -27.50 -14.38 -28.53
CA ARG A 109 -26.22 -13.68 -28.63
C ARG A 109 -26.16 -12.48 -27.70
N MET A 110 -27.20 -11.65 -27.61
CA MET A 110 -27.24 -10.52 -26.67
C MET A 110 -27.22 -10.97 -25.20
N ALA A 111 -27.78 -12.15 -24.90
CA ALA A 111 -27.67 -12.75 -23.57
C ALA A 111 -26.22 -13.13 -23.21
N LEU A 112 -25.40 -13.58 -24.17
CA LEU A 112 -23.97 -13.82 -23.94
C LEU A 112 -23.22 -12.53 -23.60
N TYR A 113 -23.52 -11.42 -24.28
CA TYR A 113 -22.94 -10.11 -23.94
C TYR A 113 -23.22 -9.72 -22.49
N ARG A 114 -24.48 -9.82 -22.06
CA ARG A 114 -24.89 -9.52 -20.67
C ARG A 114 -24.20 -10.43 -19.65
N ARG A 115 -24.22 -11.75 -19.90
CA ARG A 115 -23.63 -12.77 -19.01
C ARG A 115 -22.15 -12.51 -18.75
N HIS A 116 -21.43 -12.10 -19.79
CA HIS A 116 -19.99 -11.91 -19.74
C HIS A 116 -19.55 -10.47 -19.45
N GLY A 117 -20.49 -9.55 -19.22
CA GLY A 117 -20.18 -8.14 -18.96
C GLY A 117 -19.53 -7.42 -20.15
N LEU A 118 -19.80 -7.89 -21.38
CA LEU A 118 -19.29 -7.29 -22.61
C LEU A 118 -20.27 -6.25 -23.14
N THR A 119 -19.75 -5.15 -23.68
CA THR A 119 -20.54 -4.07 -24.27
C THR A 119 -20.61 -4.22 -25.79
N PRO A 120 -21.79 -4.48 -26.39
CA PRO A 120 -21.90 -4.57 -27.84
C PRO A 120 -21.94 -3.19 -28.51
N LEU A 121 -21.12 -3.01 -29.55
CA LEU A 121 -21.38 -2.05 -30.63
C LEU A 121 -22.17 -2.76 -31.72
N VAL A 122 -23.46 -2.47 -31.83
CA VAL A 122 -24.33 -3.10 -32.82
C VAL A 122 -24.24 -2.36 -34.14
N MET A 123 -23.51 -2.94 -35.10
CA MET A 123 -23.42 -2.42 -36.46
C MET A 123 -24.49 -3.05 -37.34
N ILE A 124 -25.23 -2.22 -38.05
CA ILE A 124 -26.36 -2.65 -38.88
C ILE A 124 -26.09 -2.22 -40.32
N HIS A 125 -26.07 -3.19 -41.24
CA HIS A 125 -25.72 -2.96 -42.65
C HIS A 125 -26.47 -3.91 -43.60
N GLY A 126 -26.49 -3.58 -44.89
CA GLY A 126 -26.84 -4.51 -45.98
C GLY A 126 -28.29 -4.39 -46.41
N ASN A 127 -28.52 -4.04 -47.68
CA ASN A 127 -29.84 -3.70 -48.19
C ASN A 127 -30.82 -4.87 -48.11
N ALA A 128 -31.92 -4.72 -47.37
CA ALA A 128 -33.03 -5.66 -47.45
C ALA A 128 -33.68 -5.65 -48.85
N PRO A 129 -34.38 -6.71 -49.26
CA PRO A 129 -35.02 -6.79 -50.57
C PRO A 129 -35.92 -5.58 -50.83
N GLY A 130 -35.75 -4.97 -52.00
CA GLY A 130 -36.45 -3.74 -52.41
C GLY A 130 -35.77 -2.43 -51.98
N ALA A 131 -34.73 -2.43 -51.14
CA ALA A 131 -34.03 -1.21 -50.74
C ALA A 131 -32.88 -0.84 -51.71
N ASN A 132 -32.94 0.34 -52.33
CA ASN A 132 -31.94 0.80 -53.29
C ASN A 132 -31.86 2.34 -53.38
N PHE A 133 -30.94 2.84 -54.21
CA PHE A 133 -30.69 4.28 -54.38
C PHE A 133 -31.90 5.06 -54.93
N ALA A 134 -32.65 4.45 -55.86
CA ALA A 134 -33.78 5.11 -56.53
C ALA A 134 -34.95 5.37 -55.57
N ASN A 135 -35.20 4.46 -54.63
CA ASN A 135 -36.21 4.61 -53.58
C ASN A 135 -35.60 4.88 -52.19
N ARG A 136 -34.44 5.55 -52.13
CA ARG A 136 -33.66 5.73 -50.90
C ARG A 136 -34.42 6.31 -49.72
N LEU A 137 -35.33 7.28 -49.93
CA LEU A 137 -36.11 7.88 -48.83
C LEU A 137 -37.07 6.88 -48.17
N GLU A 138 -37.70 6.01 -48.95
CA GLU A 138 -38.52 4.92 -48.43
C GLU A 138 -37.64 3.89 -47.71
N SER A 139 -36.51 3.53 -48.33
CA SER A 139 -35.52 2.63 -47.75
C SER A 139 -34.96 3.15 -46.42
N TYR A 140 -34.74 4.46 -46.26
CA TYR A 140 -34.30 5.08 -45.00
C TYR A 140 -35.34 4.91 -43.90
N ARG A 141 -36.63 5.12 -44.20
CA ARG A 141 -37.72 4.91 -43.22
C ARG A 141 -37.83 3.45 -42.81
N ARG A 142 -37.69 2.53 -43.77
CA ARG A 142 -37.76 1.09 -43.52
C ARG A 142 -36.57 0.59 -42.70
N PHE A 143 -35.36 1.05 -43.03
CA PHE A 143 -34.16 0.83 -42.22
C PHE A 143 -34.32 1.45 -40.82
N GLY A 144 -34.89 2.64 -40.73
CA GLY A 144 -35.23 3.30 -39.46
C GLY A 144 -36.20 2.48 -38.60
N ALA A 145 -37.23 1.90 -39.20
CA ALA A 145 -38.17 1.03 -38.50
C ALA A 145 -37.50 -0.26 -37.98
N PHE A 146 -36.61 -0.86 -38.78
CA PHE A 146 -35.86 -2.04 -38.38
C PHE A 146 -34.88 -1.73 -37.23
N THR A 147 -34.11 -0.65 -37.35
CA THR A 147 -33.15 -0.24 -36.30
C THR A 147 -33.86 0.19 -35.01
N ALA A 148 -34.99 0.89 -35.10
CA ALA A 148 -35.82 1.24 -33.95
C ALA A 148 -36.43 -0.01 -33.28
N MET A 149 -36.85 -1.02 -34.05
CA MET A 149 -37.29 -2.30 -33.51
C MET A 149 -36.17 -2.97 -32.70
N LEU A 150 -34.95 -3.03 -33.23
CA LEU A 150 -33.80 -3.58 -32.50
C LEU A 150 -33.48 -2.77 -31.24
N ALA A 151 -33.51 -1.43 -31.32
CA ALA A 151 -33.26 -0.56 -30.17
C ALA A 151 -34.30 -0.75 -29.05
N LYS A 152 -35.58 -0.93 -29.42
CA LYS A 152 -36.65 -1.26 -28.47
C LYS A 152 -36.49 -2.65 -27.87
N ARG A 153 -36.09 -3.63 -28.68
CA ARG A 153 -35.92 -5.03 -28.26
C ARG A 153 -34.74 -5.21 -27.29
N TYR A 154 -33.68 -4.42 -27.46
CA TYR A 154 -32.46 -4.48 -26.66
C TYR A 154 -32.22 -3.13 -25.96
N PRO A 155 -32.98 -2.82 -24.89
CA PRO A 155 -32.89 -1.52 -24.21
C PRO A 155 -31.52 -1.26 -23.54
N ASP A 156 -30.78 -2.33 -23.26
CA ASP A 156 -29.44 -2.31 -22.68
C ASP A 156 -28.31 -2.12 -23.71
N VAL A 157 -28.61 -2.25 -25.01
CA VAL A 157 -27.64 -1.95 -26.06
C VAL A 157 -27.56 -0.44 -26.23
N ARG A 158 -26.38 0.11 -25.94
CA ARG A 158 -26.16 1.57 -25.97
C ARG A 158 -25.68 2.09 -27.31
N TYR A 159 -24.90 1.34 -28.08
CA TYR A 159 -24.24 1.86 -29.28
C TYR A 159 -24.76 1.22 -30.57
N PHE A 160 -25.29 2.04 -31.47
CA PHE A 160 -25.78 1.62 -32.77
C PHE A 160 -24.95 2.26 -33.88
N GLN A 161 -24.20 1.44 -34.62
CA GLN A 161 -23.47 1.86 -35.81
C GLN A 161 -24.30 1.65 -37.06
N LEU A 162 -24.46 2.71 -37.84
CA LEU A 162 -25.30 2.69 -39.03
C LEU A 162 -24.44 2.55 -40.28
N TRP A 163 -24.45 1.37 -40.89
CA TRP A 163 -23.72 1.00 -42.11
C TRP A 163 -22.21 0.80 -41.97
N ASN A 164 -21.61 0.15 -42.97
CA ASN A 164 -20.18 -0.16 -43.07
C ASN A 164 -19.66 0.23 -44.47
N GLU A 165 -18.61 1.05 -44.53
CA GLU A 165 -17.98 1.56 -45.77
C GLU A 165 -18.99 2.00 -46.83
N MET A 166 -20.00 2.73 -46.36
CA MET A 166 -21.12 3.22 -47.15
C MET A 166 -20.73 4.27 -48.18
N ASP A 167 -19.55 4.86 -48.01
CA ASP A 167 -18.92 5.81 -48.91
C ASP A 167 -18.39 5.14 -50.19
N GLY A 168 -18.04 3.85 -50.14
CA GLY A 168 -17.23 3.20 -51.17
C GLY A 168 -17.71 1.85 -51.73
N ALA A 169 -18.23 0.92 -50.90
CA ALA A 169 -18.22 -0.49 -51.29
C ALA A 169 -19.53 -1.27 -51.08
N PHE A 170 -20.03 -1.34 -49.84
CA PHE A 170 -20.94 -2.42 -49.45
C PHE A 170 -22.43 -2.12 -49.59
N THR A 171 -22.80 -0.90 -49.98
CA THR A 171 -24.19 -0.53 -50.27
C THR A 171 -24.25 0.48 -51.39
N ASP A 172 -25.26 0.36 -52.25
CA ASP A 172 -25.57 1.39 -53.23
C ASP A 172 -26.61 2.39 -52.73
N LEU A 173 -27.07 2.26 -51.48
CA LEU A 173 -28.16 3.10 -50.95
C LEU A 173 -27.79 4.60 -50.91
N PHE A 174 -26.49 4.91 -50.90
CA PHE A 174 -25.94 6.28 -50.96
C PHE A 174 -25.22 6.56 -52.28
N GLY A 175 -25.38 5.69 -53.28
CA GLY A 175 -24.84 5.86 -54.64
C GLY A 175 -23.38 5.43 -54.80
N ALA A 176 -22.90 4.47 -54.01
CA ALA A 176 -21.53 3.96 -54.11
C ALA A 176 -21.23 3.32 -55.48
N ARG A 177 -22.24 2.71 -56.11
CA ARG A 177 -22.19 2.08 -57.43
C ARG A 177 -22.79 2.95 -58.54
N THR A 178 -23.28 4.14 -58.21
CA THR A 178 -23.72 5.14 -59.18
C THR A 178 -22.50 5.77 -59.88
N PRO A 179 -22.37 5.63 -61.22
CA PRO A 179 -21.22 6.17 -61.95
C PRO A 179 -21.08 7.68 -61.76
N LYS A 180 -19.85 8.14 -61.49
CA LYS A 180 -19.47 9.56 -61.40
C LYS A 180 -20.19 10.38 -60.31
N LEU A 181 -20.85 9.75 -59.33
CA LEU A 181 -21.43 10.48 -58.21
C LEU A 181 -20.32 10.98 -57.26
N PRO A 182 -20.16 12.29 -57.03
CA PRO A 182 -19.11 12.84 -56.17
C PRO A 182 -19.21 12.35 -54.72
N MET A 183 -18.07 12.24 -54.03
CA MET A 183 -18.03 11.77 -52.63
C MET A 183 -18.87 12.65 -51.69
N ALA A 184 -18.88 13.97 -51.93
CA ALA A 184 -19.70 14.91 -51.17
C ALA A 184 -21.20 14.64 -51.30
N GLU A 185 -21.71 14.27 -52.49
CA GLU A 185 -23.13 13.91 -52.66
C GLU A 185 -23.47 12.61 -51.93
N ARG A 186 -22.55 11.63 -51.88
CA ARG A 186 -22.73 10.41 -51.09
C ARG A 186 -22.83 10.73 -49.59
N GLY A 187 -21.97 11.62 -49.10
CA GLY A 187 -22.00 12.10 -47.71
C GLY A 187 -23.30 12.82 -47.37
N LYS A 188 -23.81 13.66 -48.29
CA LYS A 188 -25.13 14.30 -48.17
C LYS A 188 -26.27 13.29 -48.06
N TYR A 189 -26.31 12.26 -48.90
CA TYR A 189 -27.37 11.24 -48.82
C TYR A 189 -27.30 10.42 -47.52
N TYR A 190 -26.11 10.19 -47.00
CA TYR A 190 -25.94 9.56 -45.70
C TYR A 190 -26.42 10.48 -44.55
N ALA A 191 -26.15 11.79 -44.63
CA ALA A 191 -26.69 12.77 -43.70
C ALA A 191 -28.23 12.82 -43.72
N GLU A 192 -28.86 12.71 -44.90
CA GLU A 192 -30.32 12.60 -45.03
C GLU A 192 -30.86 11.35 -44.31
N MET A 193 -30.17 10.22 -44.40
CA MET A 193 -30.54 8.99 -43.68
C MET A 193 -30.45 9.16 -42.16
N LEU A 194 -29.35 9.74 -41.66
CA LEU A 194 -29.19 10.00 -40.22
C LEU A 194 -30.34 10.88 -39.68
N LYS A 195 -30.74 11.91 -40.43
CA LYS A 195 -31.86 12.81 -40.07
C LYS A 195 -33.19 12.09 -39.91
N ILE A 196 -33.41 11.01 -40.65
CA ILE A 196 -34.63 10.20 -40.60
C ILE A 196 -34.54 9.13 -39.51
N VAL A 197 -33.41 8.43 -39.43
CA VAL A 197 -33.26 7.21 -38.64
C VAL A 197 -32.97 7.50 -37.17
N THR A 198 -32.12 8.48 -36.88
CA THR A 198 -31.72 8.81 -35.50
C THR A 198 -32.90 9.17 -34.60
N PRO A 199 -33.87 10.01 -35.01
CA PRO A 199 -35.06 10.27 -34.19
C PRO A 199 -35.89 9.01 -33.90
N MET A 200 -36.00 8.10 -34.87
CA MET A 200 -36.75 6.84 -34.70
C MET A 200 -36.07 5.92 -33.66
N ILE A 201 -34.75 5.80 -33.71
CA ILE A 201 -33.97 5.02 -32.73
C ILE A 201 -34.09 5.64 -31.34
N ARG A 202 -33.90 6.97 -31.21
CA ARG A 202 -33.98 7.67 -29.91
C ARG A 202 -35.38 7.61 -29.29
N ALA A 203 -36.43 7.63 -30.10
CA ALA A 203 -37.80 7.43 -29.63
C ALA A 203 -38.03 6.00 -29.09
N ALA A 204 -37.39 5.00 -29.70
CA ALA A 204 -37.47 3.61 -29.26
C ALA A 204 -36.61 3.30 -28.03
N ASN A 205 -35.41 3.91 -27.94
CA ASN A 205 -34.50 3.81 -26.82
C ASN A 205 -33.79 5.17 -26.59
N PRO A 206 -34.22 5.96 -25.58
CA PRO A 206 -33.62 7.25 -25.29
C PRO A 206 -32.14 7.20 -24.86
N ALA A 207 -31.66 6.04 -24.40
CA ALA A 207 -30.26 5.83 -24.02
C ALA A 207 -29.36 5.45 -25.21
N ALA A 208 -29.92 5.21 -26.40
CA ALA A 208 -29.18 4.82 -27.58
C ALA A 208 -28.31 5.98 -28.12
N LEU A 209 -27.05 5.65 -28.40
CA LEU A 209 -26.05 6.54 -28.98
C LEU A 209 -25.74 6.09 -30.40
N ILE A 210 -25.75 7.05 -31.31
CA ILE A 210 -25.60 6.81 -32.74
C ILE A 210 -24.14 6.98 -33.16
N VAL A 211 -23.59 5.91 -33.72
CA VAL A 211 -22.26 5.86 -34.31
C VAL A 211 -22.42 5.93 -35.83
N THR A 212 -21.70 6.83 -36.51
CA THR A 212 -21.72 6.86 -37.97
C THR A 212 -21.18 5.55 -38.55
N GLY A 213 -21.51 5.23 -39.80
CA GLY A 213 -20.87 4.12 -40.48
C GLY A 213 -19.37 4.32 -40.56
N GLY A 214 -18.63 3.22 -40.48
CA GLY A 214 -17.18 3.26 -40.60
C GLY A 214 -16.79 3.58 -42.03
N MET A 215 -16.27 4.78 -42.26
CA MET A 215 -15.97 5.30 -43.60
C MET A 215 -14.52 5.04 -44.01
N THR A 216 -14.29 4.82 -45.30
CA THR A 216 -12.94 4.69 -45.88
C THR A 216 -12.39 6.01 -46.41
N ASN A 217 -13.24 6.99 -46.72
CA ASN A 217 -12.91 8.36 -47.05
C ASN A 217 -13.00 9.24 -45.79
N TRP A 218 -11.87 9.77 -45.32
CA TRP A 218 -11.77 10.55 -44.08
C TRP A 218 -11.71 12.07 -44.30
N THR A 219 -12.00 12.54 -45.52
CA THR A 219 -11.90 13.95 -45.92
C THR A 219 -13.24 14.48 -46.42
N GLU A 220 -13.60 14.18 -47.67
CA GLU A 220 -14.77 14.74 -48.36
C GLU A 220 -16.09 14.22 -47.77
N PHE A 221 -16.17 12.93 -47.48
CA PHE A 221 -17.39 12.33 -46.95
C PHE A 221 -17.78 12.92 -45.57
N PRO A 222 -16.91 12.94 -44.54
CA PRO A 222 -17.25 13.53 -43.25
C PRO A 222 -17.44 15.05 -43.31
N ALA A 223 -16.76 15.77 -44.21
CA ALA A 223 -17.02 17.20 -44.44
C ALA A 223 -18.45 17.41 -44.95
N ALA A 224 -18.89 16.61 -45.93
CA ALA A 224 -20.25 16.67 -46.45
C ALA A 224 -21.31 16.33 -45.39
N LEU A 225 -21.00 15.47 -44.41
CA LEU A 225 -21.90 15.23 -43.27
C LEU A 225 -22.13 16.52 -42.48
N TYR A 226 -21.06 17.25 -42.14
CA TYR A 226 -21.16 18.51 -41.41
C TYR A 226 -21.86 19.61 -42.23
N GLU A 227 -21.48 19.77 -43.50
CA GLU A 227 -22.08 20.74 -44.43
C GLU A 227 -23.58 20.52 -44.62
N ASN A 228 -24.03 19.27 -44.55
CA ASN A 228 -25.45 18.92 -44.66
C ASN A 228 -26.14 18.75 -43.30
N GLY A 229 -25.56 19.27 -42.21
CA GLY A 229 -26.23 19.36 -40.90
C GLY A 229 -26.42 18.01 -40.20
N ALA A 230 -25.58 17.02 -40.45
CA ALA A 230 -25.64 15.72 -39.76
C ALA A 230 -25.19 15.78 -38.30
N LYS A 231 -24.51 16.86 -37.87
CA LYS A 231 -23.89 17.00 -36.54
C LYS A 231 -24.83 16.59 -35.41
N GLU A 232 -26.09 17.01 -35.40
CA GLU A 232 -27.06 16.71 -34.32
C GLU A 232 -27.61 15.28 -34.33
N TYR A 233 -27.33 14.51 -35.39
CA TYR A 233 -27.92 13.21 -35.67
C TYR A 233 -26.95 12.04 -35.50
N PHE A 234 -25.73 12.31 -35.04
CA PHE A 234 -24.82 11.28 -34.54
C PHE A 234 -24.17 11.74 -33.24
N ASP A 235 -23.72 10.78 -32.44
CA ASP A 235 -23.07 11.01 -31.17
C ASP A 235 -21.56 10.70 -31.25
N ILE A 236 -21.17 9.78 -32.15
CA ILE A 236 -19.79 9.34 -32.36
C ILE A 236 -19.49 9.26 -33.86
N MET A 237 -18.36 9.84 -34.27
CA MET A 237 -17.84 9.70 -35.64
C MET A 237 -17.02 8.41 -35.75
N ALA A 238 -17.17 7.66 -36.84
CA ALA A 238 -16.44 6.41 -37.09
C ALA A 238 -15.66 6.43 -38.41
N VAL A 239 -14.46 5.84 -38.41
CA VAL A 239 -13.59 5.73 -39.59
C VAL A 239 -12.89 4.38 -39.63
N HIS A 240 -12.47 3.93 -40.82
CA HIS A 240 -11.59 2.78 -41.02
C HIS A 240 -10.20 3.24 -41.46
N THR A 241 -9.15 2.70 -40.82
CA THR A 241 -7.77 3.13 -41.09
C THR A 241 -6.88 2.02 -41.63
N TYR A 242 -7.37 1.27 -42.61
CA TYR A 242 -6.55 0.30 -43.32
C TYR A 242 -5.44 0.97 -44.15
N GLY A 243 -4.28 0.33 -44.22
CA GLY A 243 -3.11 0.76 -44.99
C GLY A 243 -1.92 -0.17 -44.73
N MET A 244 -0.84 -0.01 -45.49
CA MET A 244 0.40 -0.76 -45.28
C MET A 244 1.63 0.15 -45.44
N PRO A 245 2.37 0.46 -44.35
CA PRO A 245 2.12 0.08 -42.97
C PRO A 245 0.79 0.61 -42.41
N VAL A 246 0.09 -0.17 -41.59
CA VAL A 246 -1.21 0.24 -40.99
C VAL A 246 -1.04 1.45 -40.06
N THR A 247 0.13 1.58 -39.42
CA THR A 247 0.43 2.64 -38.45
C THR A 247 0.36 4.02 -39.09
N TRP A 248 0.80 4.15 -40.34
CA TRP A 248 0.76 5.42 -41.07
C TRP A 248 -0.66 5.85 -41.39
N ALA A 249 -1.49 4.92 -41.87
CA ALA A 249 -2.91 5.17 -42.12
C ALA A 249 -3.66 5.47 -40.81
N PHE A 250 -3.36 4.73 -39.75
CA PHE A 250 -3.97 4.93 -38.42
C PHE A 250 -3.71 6.34 -37.88
N ILE A 251 -2.46 6.81 -37.96
CA ILE A 251 -2.06 8.15 -37.50
C ILE A 251 -2.63 9.23 -38.42
N SER A 252 -2.34 9.16 -39.72
CA SER A 252 -2.63 10.25 -40.65
C SER A 252 -4.13 10.51 -40.79
N ARG A 253 -4.93 9.44 -40.98
CA ARG A 253 -6.38 9.56 -41.17
C ARG A 253 -7.07 9.98 -39.88
N GLY A 254 -6.66 9.41 -38.75
CA GLY A 254 -7.21 9.75 -37.44
C GLY A 254 -6.99 11.22 -37.07
N VAL A 255 -5.74 11.70 -37.18
CA VAL A 255 -5.41 13.09 -36.82
C VAL A 255 -6.07 14.09 -37.78
N LYS A 256 -6.10 13.80 -39.09
CA LYS A 256 -6.77 14.66 -40.08
C LYS A 256 -8.27 14.73 -39.85
N LEU A 257 -8.93 13.60 -39.59
CA LEU A 257 -10.38 13.60 -39.31
C LEU A 257 -10.70 14.27 -37.97
N ARG A 258 -9.87 14.07 -36.93
CA ARG A 258 -10.05 14.79 -35.66
C ARG A 258 -10.00 16.30 -35.85
N ARG A 259 -9.07 16.80 -36.66
CA ARG A 259 -8.98 18.24 -37.00
C ARG A 259 -10.22 18.73 -37.74
N LEU A 260 -10.71 17.95 -38.70
CA LEU A 260 -11.94 18.27 -39.41
C LEU A 260 -13.12 18.40 -38.44
N MET A 261 -13.31 17.42 -37.56
CA MET A 261 -14.35 17.48 -36.53
C MET A 261 -14.20 18.72 -35.62
N ASP A 262 -12.97 19.08 -35.23
CA ASP A 262 -12.70 20.28 -34.42
C ASP A 262 -13.03 21.58 -35.16
N GLN A 263 -12.71 21.66 -36.46
CA GLN A 263 -13.03 22.80 -37.33
C GLN A 263 -14.54 23.04 -37.46
N HIS A 264 -15.35 21.98 -37.39
CA HIS A 264 -16.81 22.05 -37.37
C HIS A 264 -17.41 22.16 -35.95
N GLY A 265 -16.57 22.51 -34.95
CA GLY A 265 -16.99 22.72 -33.57
C GLY A 265 -17.51 21.46 -32.88
N ASP A 266 -17.07 20.28 -33.31
CA ASP A 266 -17.50 18.97 -32.81
C ASP A 266 -16.43 18.31 -31.93
N ARG A 267 -15.71 19.16 -31.19
CA ARG A 267 -14.57 18.76 -30.35
C ARG A 267 -14.96 17.82 -29.22
N ASP A 268 -16.19 17.89 -28.72
CA ASP A 268 -16.62 17.12 -27.54
C ASP A 268 -17.15 15.73 -27.84
N LYS A 269 -17.39 15.43 -29.12
CA LYS A 269 -17.76 14.08 -29.58
C LYS A 269 -16.53 13.23 -29.83
N PRO A 270 -16.56 11.94 -29.47
CA PRO A 270 -15.43 11.08 -29.75
C PRO A 270 -15.34 10.66 -31.21
N LEU A 271 -14.11 10.31 -31.60
CA LEU A 271 -13.79 9.65 -32.85
C LEU A 271 -13.46 8.19 -32.56
N TRP A 272 -14.12 7.25 -33.23
CA TRP A 272 -13.86 5.82 -33.15
C TRP A 272 -13.24 5.31 -34.44
N ASN A 273 -12.24 4.45 -34.31
CA ASN A 273 -11.74 3.68 -35.44
C ASN A 273 -12.41 2.30 -35.41
N THR A 274 -13.48 2.10 -36.16
CA THR A 274 -14.29 0.89 -36.03
C THR A 274 -13.73 -0.31 -36.79
N GLU A 275 -12.70 -0.12 -37.62
CA GLU A 275 -11.92 -1.20 -38.21
C GLU A 275 -10.48 -0.78 -38.57
N PHE A 276 -9.50 -1.52 -38.05
CA PHE A 276 -8.13 -1.55 -38.55
C PHE A 276 -7.52 -2.94 -38.34
N GLY A 277 -6.49 -3.27 -39.12
CA GLY A 277 -5.84 -4.57 -39.00
C GLY A 277 -4.69 -4.75 -39.98
N VAL A 278 -3.96 -5.86 -39.82
CA VAL A 278 -2.85 -6.26 -40.69
C VAL A 278 -3.07 -7.70 -41.11
N SER A 279 -3.06 -7.96 -42.42
CA SER A 279 -3.15 -9.29 -43.02
C SER A 279 -1.91 -9.65 -43.84
N ALA A 280 -1.58 -10.94 -43.91
CA ALA A 280 -0.48 -11.43 -44.74
C ALA A 280 -0.62 -11.05 -46.21
N GLU A 281 -1.83 -11.08 -46.76
CA GLU A 281 -2.09 -10.73 -48.16
C GLU A 281 -1.81 -9.25 -48.44
N ALA A 282 -2.14 -8.36 -47.51
CA ALA A 282 -1.79 -6.95 -47.63
C ALA A 282 -0.27 -6.73 -47.56
N MET A 283 0.43 -7.47 -46.68
CA MET A 283 1.88 -7.41 -46.57
C MET A 283 2.58 -7.94 -47.83
N ILE A 284 2.11 -9.07 -48.38
CA ILE A 284 2.67 -9.64 -49.62
C ILE A 284 2.48 -8.69 -50.80
N ARG A 285 1.31 -8.05 -50.91
CA ARG A 285 1.07 -7.04 -51.97
C ARG A 285 1.99 -5.83 -51.84
N ALA A 286 2.28 -5.40 -50.62
CA ALA A 286 3.10 -4.22 -50.37
C ALA A 286 4.61 -4.48 -50.48
N TRP A 287 5.08 -5.62 -49.96
CA TRP A 287 6.51 -5.87 -49.72
C TRP A 287 7.04 -7.17 -50.33
N GLY A 288 6.19 -7.94 -51.00
CA GLY A 288 6.53 -9.25 -51.55
C GLY A 288 6.53 -10.37 -50.51
N ILE A 289 6.87 -11.57 -50.97
CA ILE A 289 6.89 -12.78 -50.14
C ILE A 289 8.19 -12.84 -49.33
N PRO A 290 8.15 -13.11 -48.01
CA PRO A 290 9.35 -13.26 -47.20
C PRO A 290 10.19 -14.47 -47.66
N LYS A 291 11.52 -14.33 -47.61
CA LYS A 291 12.46 -15.35 -48.11
C LYS A 291 12.59 -16.57 -47.19
N GLU A 292 12.41 -16.40 -45.89
CA GLU A 292 12.51 -17.45 -44.86
C GLU A 292 11.46 -17.21 -43.76
N ASN A 293 11.06 -18.27 -43.05
CA ASN A 293 10.17 -18.24 -41.88
C ASN A 293 8.88 -17.43 -42.06
N ALA A 294 8.15 -17.63 -43.18
CA ALA A 294 6.99 -16.81 -43.55
C ALA A 294 5.92 -16.67 -42.45
N LEU A 295 5.59 -17.76 -41.73
CA LEU A 295 4.60 -17.73 -40.65
C LEU A 295 5.02 -16.81 -39.50
N GLU A 296 6.26 -16.94 -39.03
CA GLU A 296 6.82 -16.11 -37.97
C GLU A 296 6.93 -14.66 -38.43
N TYR A 297 7.39 -14.42 -39.67
CA TYR A 297 7.45 -13.09 -40.26
C TYR A 297 6.09 -12.37 -40.24
N PHE A 298 5.01 -13.05 -40.63
CA PHE A 298 3.69 -12.44 -40.66
C PHE A 298 3.10 -12.20 -39.27
N ASP A 299 3.31 -13.11 -38.32
CA ASP A 299 2.91 -12.91 -36.92
C ASP A 299 3.64 -11.73 -36.28
N ASP A 300 4.95 -11.61 -36.52
CA ASP A 300 5.80 -10.55 -35.97
C ASP A 300 5.44 -9.18 -36.55
N LYS A 301 5.22 -9.11 -37.87
CA LYS A 301 4.83 -7.85 -38.52
C LYS A 301 3.42 -7.42 -38.17
N GLN A 302 2.49 -8.35 -37.97
CA GLN A 302 1.17 -8.03 -37.43
C GLN A 302 1.30 -7.48 -36.01
N ALA A 303 1.98 -8.19 -35.12
CA ALA A 303 2.14 -7.79 -33.72
C ALA A 303 2.83 -6.43 -33.59
N SER A 304 3.97 -6.23 -34.27
CA SER A 304 4.71 -4.97 -34.26
C SER A 304 3.84 -3.79 -34.67
N GLN A 305 3.08 -3.92 -35.75
CA GLN A 305 2.27 -2.82 -36.27
C GLN A 305 1.05 -2.52 -35.40
N LEU A 306 0.35 -3.55 -34.91
CA LEU A 306 -0.78 -3.35 -34.00
C LEU A 306 -0.33 -2.75 -32.65
N ASN A 307 0.80 -3.23 -32.10
CA ASN A 307 1.39 -2.66 -30.89
C ASN A 307 1.79 -1.19 -31.08
N GLU A 308 2.32 -0.82 -32.24
CA GLU A 308 2.66 0.57 -32.55
C GLU A 308 1.40 1.47 -32.62
N CYS A 309 0.30 1.00 -33.22
CA CYS A 309 -0.98 1.72 -33.20
C CYS A 309 -1.51 1.90 -31.77
N VAL A 310 -1.48 0.85 -30.95
CA VAL A 310 -1.89 0.88 -29.54
C VAL A 310 -1.04 1.89 -28.75
N ALA A 311 0.28 1.83 -28.90
CA ALA A 311 1.21 2.72 -28.21
C ALA A 311 1.02 4.18 -28.61
N PHE A 312 0.85 4.45 -29.91
CA PHE A 312 0.54 5.78 -30.41
C PHE A 312 -0.77 6.30 -29.80
N ASN A 313 -1.86 5.53 -29.90
CA ASN A 313 -3.17 6.04 -29.48
C ASN A 313 -3.26 6.21 -27.96
N ARG A 314 -2.60 5.37 -27.16
CA ARG A 314 -2.48 5.56 -25.70
C ARG A 314 -1.86 6.91 -25.34
N LYS A 315 -0.87 7.36 -26.12
CA LYS A 315 -0.20 8.66 -25.93
C LYS A 315 -1.04 9.81 -26.49
N ALA A 316 -1.37 9.74 -27.79
CA ALA A 316 -1.98 10.85 -28.52
C ALA A 316 -3.48 11.03 -28.27
N ARG A 317 -4.19 9.96 -27.84
CA ARG A 317 -5.62 9.96 -27.51
C ARG A 317 -6.51 10.50 -28.64
N VAL A 318 -6.19 10.10 -29.88
CA VAL A 318 -6.93 10.52 -31.09
C VAL A 318 -8.27 9.80 -31.16
N PHE A 319 -8.26 8.48 -30.96
CA PHE A 319 -9.46 7.65 -30.92
C PHE A 319 -9.81 7.28 -29.49
N SER A 320 -11.07 7.47 -29.09
CA SER A 320 -11.50 7.01 -27.76
C SER A 320 -11.80 5.51 -27.73
N LYS A 321 -12.22 4.92 -28.86
CA LYS A 321 -12.26 3.47 -29.08
C LYS A 321 -11.70 3.11 -30.45
N TYR A 322 -10.99 2.00 -30.55
CA TYR A 322 -10.38 1.55 -31.80
C TYR A 322 -10.41 0.03 -31.89
N PHE A 323 -10.96 -0.49 -32.98
CA PHE A 323 -11.44 -1.86 -33.11
C PHE A 323 -10.59 -2.66 -34.10
N ILE A 324 -9.94 -3.72 -33.61
CA ILE A 324 -9.22 -4.66 -34.48
C ILE A 324 -10.24 -5.47 -35.30
N TYR A 325 -9.97 -5.60 -36.59
CA TYR A 325 -10.95 -6.09 -37.57
C TYR A 325 -11.46 -7.52 -37.37
N ALA A 326 -10.61 -8.49 -37.04
CA ALA A 326 -11.06 -9.87 -36.98
C ALA A 326 -10.45 -10.62 -35.79
N TRP A 327 -11.32 -11.19 -34.97
CA TRP A 327 -10.93 -12.13 -33.93
C TRP A 327 -10.64 -13.52 -34.49
N HIS A 328 -11.59 -14.08 -35.25
CA HIS A 328 -11.57 -15.45 -35.75
C HIS A 328 -10.75 -15.60 -37.03
N ALA A 329 -10.16 -16.79 -37.24
CA ALA A 329 -9.45 -17.16 -38.47
C ALA A 329 -10.35 -17.09 -39.71
N GLY A 330 -9.77 -16.67 -40.83
CA GLY A 330 -10.46 -16.54 -42.11
C GLY A 330 -9.82 -15.49 -43.01
N SER A 331 -9.58 -15.85 -44.28
CA SER A 331 -9.12 -14.92 -45.30
C SER A 331 -10.24 -14.51 -46.25
N GLU A 332 -10.40 -13.20 -46.42
CA GLU A 332 -11.30 -12.56 -47.39
C GLU A 332 -10.69 -12.47 -48.80
N ALA A 333 -9.47 -12.95 -49.00
CA ALA A 333 -8.87 -12.95 -50.33
C ALA A 333 -9.63 -13.88 -51.29
N PRO A 334 -9.76 -13.49 -52.58
CA PRO A 334 -10.32 -14.33 -53.61
C PRO A 334 -9.66 -15.71 -53.67
N LYS A 335 -10.45 -16.75 -53.98
CA LYS A 335 -10.01 -18.16 -53.91
C LYS A 335 -8.76 -18.41 -54.77
N ASP A 336 -8.74 -17.85 -55.97
CA ASP A 336 -7.62 -17.91 -56.93
C ASP A 336 -6.34 -17.25 -56.38
N VAL A 337 -6.47 -16.14 -55.66
CA VAL A 337 -5.34 -15.49 -54.98
C VAL A 337 -4.80 -16.38 -53.87
N LYS A 338 -5.67 -17.00 -53.07
CA LYS A 338 -5.26 -17.93 -52.00
C LYS A 338 -4.58 -19.18 -52.54
N GLU A 339 -5.10 -19.76 -53.62
CA GLU A 339 -4.50 -20.91 -54.30
C GLU A 339 -3.11 -20.57 -54.84
N LYS A 340 -2.96 -19.41 -55.49
CA LYS A 340 -1.67 -18.92 -56.00
C LYS A 340 -0.66 -18.68 -54.87
N LEU A 341 -1.07 -18.04 -53.78
CA LEU A 341 -0.20 -17.78 -52.63
C LEU A 341 0.18 -19.08 -51.90
N SER A 342 -0.73 -20.04 -51.81
CA SER A 342 -0.46 -21.36 -51.20
C SER A 342 0.55 -22.18 -52.01
N GLN A 343 0.59 -22.01 -53.34
CA GLN A 343 1.63 -22.61 -54.18
C GLN A 343 3.01 -21.96 -53.96
N GLN A 344 3.04 -20.65 -53.68
CA GLN A 344 4.28 -19.90 -53.46
C GLN A 344 4.83 -20.04 -52.03
N LEU A 345 3.96 -20.40 -51.07
CA LEU A 345 4.29 -20.64 -49.66
C LEU A 345 3.68 -21.97 -49.19
N PRO A 346 4.27 -23.12 -49.61
CA PRO A 346 3.74 -24.43 -49.23
C PRO A 346 3.76 -24.63 -47.71
N GLY A 347 2.66 -25.14 -47.15
CA GLY A 347 2.49 -25.37 -45.71
C GLY A 347 1.95 -24.18 -44.91
N VAL A 348 1.71 -23.03 -45.56
CA VAL A 348 1.11 -21.85 -44.91
C VAL A 348 -0.41 -21.85 -45.12
N ASN A 349 -1.16 -21.89 -44.02
CA ASN A 349 -2.61 -21.69 -44.06
C ASN A 349 -2.94 -20.19 -43.98
N PHE A 350 -3.36 -19.58 -45.08
CA PHE A 350 -3.67 -18.15 -45.15
C PHE A 350 -4.87 -17.73 -44.30
N ASP A 351 -5.78 -18.64 -43.97
CA ASP A 351 -6.87 -18.33 -43.04
C ASP A 351 -6.34 -18.06 -41.61
N ASP A 352 -5.17 -18.60 -41.25
CA ASP A 352 -4.53 -18.44 -39.93
C ASP A 352 -3.66 -17.18 -39.80
N ILE A 353 -3.30 -16.54 -40.92
CA ILE A 353 -2.36 -15.40 -40.97
C ILE A 353 -2.95 -14.15 -41.66
N SER A 354 -4.26 -14.15 -41.89
CA SER A 354 -5.06 -13.00 -42.35
C SER A 354 -5.15 -11.93 -41.24
N PHE A 355 -6.24 -11.17 -41.17
CA PHE A 355 -6.51 -10.17 -40.13
C PHE A 355 -6.79 -10.74 -38.74
N SER A 356 -6.96 -12.06 -38.62
CA SER A 356 -7.37 -12.72 -37.39
C SER A 356 -6.35 -12.54 -36.25
N LEU A 357 -6.85 -12.54 -35.01
CA LEU A 357 -6.04 -12.61 -33.80
C LEU A 357 -5.86 -14.05 -33.29
N ILE A 358 -6.66 -14.98 -33.80
CA ILE A 358 -6.66 -16.39 -33.44
C ILE A 358 -6.59 -17.24 -34.71
N ARG A 359 -5.90 -18.37 -34.62
CA ARG A 359 -5.84 -19.41 -35.65
C ARG A 359 -7.07 -20.30 -35.61
N LYS A 360 -7.33 -21.06 -36.66
CA LYS A 360 -8.50 -21.93 -36.81
C LYS A 360 -8.61 -23.00 -35.71
N ASP A 361 -7.49 -23.41 -35.14
CA ASP A 361 -7.40 -24.35 -34.01
C ASP A 361 -7.69 -23.69 -32.64
N GLY A 362 -7.93 -22.38 -32.59
CA GLY A 362 -8.15 -21.62 -31.36
C GLY A 362 -6.88 -21.02 -30.75
N THR A 363 -5.69 -21.27 -31.33
CA THR A 363 -4.42 -20.77 -30.81
C THR A 363 -4.28 -19.25 -31.02
N PRO A 364 -4.03 -18.45 -29.95
CA PRO A 364 -3.75 -17.03 -30.09
C PRO A 364 -2.51 -16.74 -30.94
N ARG A 365 -2.58 -15.71 -31.78
CA ARG A 365 -1.41 -15.18 -32.51
C ARG A 365 -0.58 -14.26 -31.61
N ARG A 366 0.64 -13.94 -32.06
CA ARG A 366 1.64 -13.22 -31.25
C ARG A 366 1.10 -11.96 -30.56
N PHE A 367 0.41 -11.08 -31.28
CA PHE A 367 -0.20 -9.87 -30.70
C PHE A 367 -1.17 -10.19 -29.55
N LEU A 368 -2.05 -11.18 -29.72
CA LEU A 368 -3.03 -11.53 -28.69
C LEU A 368 -2.36 -12.19 -27.48
N LYS A 369 -1.32 -13.01 -27.69
CA LYS A 369 -0.49 -13.54 -26.58
C LYS A 369 0.13 -12.41 -25.77
N GLU A 370 0.79 -11.48 -26.46
CA GLU A 370 1.42 -10.29 -25.84
C GLU A 370 0.38 -9.43 -25.13
N LEU A 371 -0.82 -9.27 -25.68
CA LEU A 371 -1.92 -8.51 -25.06
C LEU A 371 -2.45 -9.20 -23.78
N ILE A 372 -2.60 -10.52 -23.79
CA ILE A 372 -3.02 -11.30 -22.60
C ILE A 372 -1.93 -11.23 -21.52
N GLU A 373 -0.65 -11.38 -21.90
CA GLU A 373 0.48 -11.24 -20.98
C GLU A 373 0.60 -9.83 -20.42
N ALA A 374 0.46 -8.80 -21.27
CA ALA A 374 0.46 -7.40 -20.85
C ALA A 374 -0.74 -7.10 -19.96
N THR A 375 -1.91 -7.68 -20.22
CA THR A 375 -3.09 -7.58 -19.34
C THR A 375 -2.80 -8.23 -18.00
N ARG A 376 -2.17 -9.41 -17.95
CA ARG A 376 -1.70 -10.00 -16.69
C ARG A 376 -0.71 -9.07 -15.97
N LYS A 377 0.28 -8.52 -16.68
CA LYS A 377 1.29 -7.58 -16.14
C LYS A 377 0.73 -6.22 -15.71
N THR A 378 -0.32 -5.72 -16.37
CA THR A 378 -1.02 -4.46 -16.02
C THR A 378 -2.17 -4.70 -15.05
N SER A 379 -2.65 -5.93 -14.88
CA SER A 379 -3.42 -6.33 -13.71
C SER A 379 -2.48 -6.37 -12.50
N ALA A 380 -1.28 -6.90 -12.69
CA ALA A 380 -0.13 -6.80 -11.79
C ALA A 380 0.54 -5.40 -11.77
N GLY A 381 -0.03 -4.41 -12.46
CA GLY A 381 0.54 -3.06 -12.65
C GLY A 381 -0.48 -1.91 -12.67
N ARG A 382 -1.75 -2.18 -12.35
CA ARG A 382 -2.61 -1.19 -11.69
C ARG A 382 -1.91 -0.86 -10.39
N GLU A 383 -1.93 0.40 -9.95
CA GLU A 383 -1.46 0.79 -8.60
C GLU A 383 -1.76 -0.37 -7.65
N ASN A 384 -0.70 -1.04 -7.16
CA ASN A 384 -0.83 -2.29 -6.42
C ASN A 384 -1.98 -2.10 -5.44
N GLY A 385 -3.03 -2.93 -5.47
CA GLY A 385 -4.12 -2.74 -4.51
C GLY A 385 -3.74 -3.11 -3.06
N GLY A 386 -2.44 -3.30 -2.84
CA GLY A 386 -1.80 -3.19 -1.56
C GLY A 386 -1.74 -1.76 -1.00
N ILE A 387 -1.30 -1.68 0.24
CA ILE A 387 -1.19 -0.46 1.01
C ILE A 387 0.22 0.11 0.82
N ALA A 388 0.30 1.36 0.36
CA ALA A 388 1.53 2.13 0.39
C ALA A 388 1.73 2.81 1.75
N VAL A 389 2.99 3.17 2.05
CA VAL A 389 3.31 4.03 3.18
C VAL A 389 3.85 5.33 2.62
N GLU A 390 3.12 6.42 2.79
CA GLU A 390 3.50 7.73 2.29
C GLU A 390 3.46 8.73 3.44
N ASN A 391 4.60 9.37 3.72
CA ASN A 391 4.71 10.40 4.77
C ASN A 391 4.14 9.96 6.13
N GLY A 392 4.36 8.69 6.51
CA GLY A 392 3.87 8.14 7.78
C GLY A 392 2.39 7.70 7.77
N ARG A 393 1.69 7.80 6.64
CA ARG A 393 0.30 7.31 6.47
C ARG A 393 0.27 6.02 5.68
N LEU A 394 -0.69 5.18 6.00
CA LEU A 394 -1.11 4.08 5.12
C LEU A 394 -2.02 4.65 4.02
N ILE A 395 -1.68 4.40 2.76
CA ILE A 395 -2.40 4.90 1.58
C ILE A 395 -2.92 3.70 0.78
N ARG A 396 -4.19 3.72 0.42
CA ARG A 396 -4.81 2.74 -0.48
C ARG A 396 -5.64 3.47 -1.53
N ASN A 397 -5.46 3.11 -2.80
CA ASN A 397 -6.13 3.78 -3.93
C ASN A 397 -5.95 5.31 -3.91
N SER A 398 -4.72 5.77 -3.61
CA SER A 398 -4.37 7.19 -3.47
C SER A 398 -5.10 7.97 -2.36
N GLU A 399 -5.77 7.28 -1.44
CA GLU A 399 -6.47 7.88 -0.29
C GLU A 399 -5.91 7.35 1.05
N PRO A 400 -5.93 8.15 2.13
CA PRO A 400 -5.55 7.66 3.45
C PRO A 400 -6.44 6.50 3.92
N PHE A 401 -5.82 5.49 4.51
CA PHE A 401 -6.49 4.25 4.88
C PHE A 401 -6.05 3.75 6.27
N PHE A 402 -6.98 3.74 7.20
CA PHE A 402 -6.92 3.16 8.54
C PHE A 402 -7.73 1.85 8.51
N PRO A 403 -7.07 0.68 8.56
CA PRO A 403 -7.77 -0.58 8.64
C PRO A 403 -8.42 -0.73 10.02
N VAL A 404 -9.74 -0.89 10.01
CA VAL A 404 -10.53 -1.36 11.15
C VAL A 404 -10.94 -2.78 10.81
N GLY A 405 -10.17 -3.73 11.32
CA GLY A 405 -10.22 -5.11 10.87
C GLY A 405 -10.82 -6.07 11.87
N LEU A 406 -11.28 -7.21 11.37
CA LEU A 406 -11.73 -8.33 12.17
C LEU A 406 -10.87 -9.56 11.85
N VAL A 407 -10.41 -10.25 12.89
CA VAL A 407 -9.63 -11.48 12.72
C VAL A 407 -10.57 -12.65 12.48
N PHE A 408 -10.28 -13.39 11.42
CA PHE A 408 -11.08 -14.47 10.84
C PHE A 408 -12.40 -14.01 10.21
N GLY A 409 -12.75 -14.58 9.06
CA GLY A 409 -13.97 -14.19 8.36
C GLY A 409 -13.92 -14.63 6.91
N ARG A 410 -14.28 -15.89 6.69
CA ARG A 410 -14.05 -16.56 5.39
C ARG A 410 -15.27 -16.60 4.48
N THR A 411 -16.47 -16.40 5.02
CA THR A 411 -17.73 -16.50 4.25
C THR A 411 -18.32 -15.13 3.96
N ASP A 412 -19.19 -15.07 2.95
CA ASP A 412 -19.97 -13.87 2.62
C ASP A 412 -20.75 -13.35 3.83
N GLU A 413 -21.45 -14.22 4.58
CA GLU A 413 -22.23 -13.83 5.75
C GLU A 413 -21.35 -13.21 6.83
N ALA A 414 -20.18 -13.80 7.07
CA ALA A 414 -19.24 -13.36 8.07
C ALA A 414 -18.67 -11.96 7.72
N MET A 415 -18.32 -11.73 6.45
CA MET A 415 -17.82 -10.44 5.97
C MET A 415 -18.91 -9.37 5.94
N GLN A 416 -20.13 -9.72 5.55
CA GLN A 416 -21.28 -8.80 5.58
C GLN A 416 -21.62 -8.37 7.01
N ARG A 417 -21.61 -9.33 7.95
CA ARG A 417 -21.80 -9.06 9.38
C ARG A 417 -20.69 -8.15 9.93
N ALA A 418 -19.44 -8.41 9.59
CA ALA A 418 -18.31 -7.56 9.96
C ALA A 418 -18.46 -6.14 9.41
N LYS A 419 -18.79 -6.02 8.11
CA LYS A 419 -19.01 -4.71 7.46
C LYS A 419 -20.14 -3.92 8.11
N ALA A 420 -21.24 -4.58 8.46
CA ALA A 420 -22.36 -3.95 9.17
C ALA A 420 -21.96 -3.42 10.56
N ALA A 421 -21.00 -4.08 11.23
CA ALA A 421 -20.42 -3.64 12.50
C ALA A 421 -19.34 -2.54 12.35
N GLY A 422 -19.05 -2.08 11.12
CA GLY A 422 -18.06 -1.03 10.88
C GLY A 422 -16.64 -1.54 10.64
N PHE A 423 -16.43 -2.85 10.45
CA PHE A 423 -15.13 -3.33 9.96
C PHE A 423 -15.01 -3.06 8.46
N ASN A 424 -13.80 -2.69 8.01
CA ASN A 424 -13.46 -2.45 6.60
C ASN A 424 -12.42 -3.45 6.08
N SER A 425 -11.84 -4.26 6.97
CA SER A 425 -10.76 -5.19 6.67
C SER A 425 -10.98 -6.55 7.34
N ILE A 426 -10.41 -7.61 6.77
CA ILE A 426 -10.35 -8.95 7.35
C ILE A 426 -8.88 -9.38 7.42
N HIS A 427 -8.48 -9.89 8.57
CA HIS A 427 -7.19 -10.54 8.77
C HIS A 427 -7.37 -12.05 8.80
N GLN A 428 -6.65 -12.78 7.96
CA GLN A 428 -6.89 -14.21 7.77
C GLN A 428 -5.60 -15.01 7.54
N GLU A 429 -5.45 -16.10 8.29
CA GLU A 429 -4.35 -17.04 8.16
C GLU A 429 -4.44 -17.93 6.92
N TYR A 430 -3.28 -18.07 6.26
CA TYR A 430 -2.95 -19.10 5.28
C TYR A 430 -1.93 -20.05 5.90
N SER A 431 -2.15 -21.33 5.66
CA SER A 431 -1.43 -22.39 6.34
C SER A 431 -0.52 -23.15 5.39
N LEU A 432 0.69 -23.45 5.87
CA LEU A 432 1.65 -24.32 5.18
C LEU A 432 1.02 -25.68 4.83
N ARG A 433 0.23 -26.24 5.75
CA ARG A 433 -0.51 -27.50 5.55
C ARG A 433 -1.51 -27.46 4.39
N ASP A 434 -2.21 -26.35 4.18
CA ASP A 434 -3.19 -26.24 3.10
C ASP A 434 -2.52 -26.21 1.72
N VAL A 435 -1.35 -25.57 1.64
CA VAL A 435 -0.61 -25.39 0.38
C VAL A 435 0.24 -26.61 0.04
N LEU A 436 0.87 -27.24 1.03
CA LEU A 436 1.81 -28.36 0.84
C LEU A 436 1.39 -29.61 1.65
N PRO A 437 0.20 -30.21 1.40
CA PRO A 437 -0.28 -31.33 2.20
C PRO A 437 0.56 -32.60 2.05
N ASP A 438 1.21 -32.80 0.90
CA ASP A 438 1.81 -34.10 0.53
C ASP A 438 3.34 -34.10 0.42
N GLY A 439 3.98 -32.93 0.29
CA GLY A 439 5.44 -32.85 0.22
C GLY A 439 5.97 -31.41 0.03
N PRO A 440 7.30 -31.20 0.18
CA PRO A 440 7.92 -29.87 0.14
C PRO A 440 7.85 -29.19 -1.24
N ASP A 441 7.62 -29.95 -2.30
CA ASP A 441 7.56 -29.48 -3.69
C ASP A 441 6.18 -29.75 -4.34
N THR A 442 5.20 -30.26 -3.57
CA THR A 442 3.88 -30.66 -4.07
C THR A 442 2.83 -29.63 -3.66
N VAL A 443 2.59 -28.66 -4.53
CA VAL A 443 1.56 -27.62 -4.32
C VAL A 443 0.15 -28.20 -4.55
N SER A 444 -0.73 -28.02 -3.57
CA SER A 444 -2.14 -28.41 -3.64
C SER A 444 -2.97 -27.39 -4.43
N GLU A 445 -3.48 -27.79 -5.60
CA GLU A 445 -4.40 -26.97 -6.39
C GLU A 445 -5.65 -26.57 -5.58
N ALA A 446 -6.22 -27.51 -4.80
CA ALA A 446 -7.37 -27.22 -3.96
C ALA A 446 -7.05 -26.23 -2.83
N GLY A 447 -5.84 -26.28 -2.27
CA GLY A 447 -5.38 -25.34 -1.26
C GLY A 447 -5.22 -23.92 -1.81
N VAL A 448 -4.59 -23.82 -2.99
CA VAL A 448 -4.46 -22.58 -3.74
C VAL A 448 -5.83 -22.01 -4.15
N GLN A 449 -6.75 -22.85 -4.61
CA GLN A 449 -8.10 -22.41 -4.97
C GLN A 449 -8.84 -21.82 -3.76
N ARG A 450 -8.74 -22.43 -2.57
CA ARG A 450 -9.33 -21.87 -1.33
C ARG A 450 -8.78 -20.50 -0.96
N ILE A 451 -7.52 -20.21 -1.30
CA ILE A 451 -6.92 -18.89 -1.11
C ILE A 451 -7.53 -17.90 -2.11
N ARG A 452 -7.59 -18.27 -3.40
CA ARG A 452 -8.21 -17.43 -4.45
C ARG A 452 -9.69 -17.13 -4.16
N ASP A 453 -10.46 -18.14 -3.76
CA ASP A 453 -11.89 -17.99 -3.43
C ASP A 453 -12.10 -16.97 -2.30
N LEU A 454 -11.25 -17.01 -1.27
CA LEU A 454 -11.34 -16.05 -0.16
C LEU A 454 -11.12 -14.60 -0.63
N HIS A 455 -10.18 -14.39 -1.54
CA HIS A 455 -9.93 -13.07 -2.14
C HIS A 455 -11.13 -12.59 -2.97
N GLU A 456 -11.76 -13.48 -3.74
CA GLU A 456 -13.00 -13.17 -4.46
C GLU A 456 -14.15 -12.84 -3.50
N THR A 457 -14.28 -13.59 -2.40
CA THR A 457 -15.25 -13.30 -1.33
C THR A 457 -15.00 -11.94 -0.69
N ALA A 458 -13.75 -11.56 -0.42
CA ALA A 458 -13.44 -10.24 0.11
C ALA A 458 -13.83 -9.12 -0.86
N ARG A 459 -13.44 -9.27 -2.14
CA ARG A 459 -13.75 -8.32 -3.20
C ARG A 459 -15.24 -8.07 -3.35
N ARG A 460 -16.05 -9.13 -3.44
CA ARG A 460 -17.51 -8.99 -3.62
C ARG A 460 -18.20 -8.36 -2.42
N ASN A 461 -17.63 -8.50 -1.22
CA ASN A 461 -18.13 -7.85 0.00
C ASN A 461 -17.50 -6.47 0.24
N GLY A 462 -16.56 -6.03 -0.61
CA GLY A 462 -15.84 -4.78 -0.47
C GLY A 462 -15.05 -4.70 0.85
N MET A 463 -14.40 -5.80 1.21
CA MET A 463 -13.49 -5.92 2.36
C MET A 463 -12.05 -5.99 1.87
N VAL A 464 -11.12 -5.41 2.62
CA VAL A 464 -9.67 -5.50 2.33
C VAL A 464 -9.07 -6.69 3.10
N LEU A 465 -8.30 -7.55 2.44
CA LEU A 465 -7.65 -8.70 3.07
C LEU A 465 -6.24 -8.41 3.55
N PHE A 466 -5.95 -8.88 4.75
CA PHE A 466 -4.63 -8.95 5.36
C PHE A 466 -4.26 -10.43 5.50
N PRO A 467 -3.68 -11.04 4.46
CA PRO A 467 -3.25 -12.44 4.48
C PRO A 467 -2.07 -12.66 5.44
N GLN A 468 -2.24 -13.57 6.39
CA GLN A 468 -1.19 -13.96 7.33
C GLN A 468 -0.55 -15.28 6.93
N LEU A 469 0.75 -15.26 6.69
CA LEU A 469 1.50 -16.43 6.20
C LEU A 469 2.08 -17.17 7.40
N THR A 470 1.42 -18.27 7.79
CA THR A 470 1.73 -19.01 9.01
C THR A 470 2.43 -20.34 8.73
N GLY A 471 3.56 -20.58 9.38
CA GLY A 471 4.29 -21.85 9.29
C GLY A 471 4.02 -22.83 10.43
N HIS A 472 3.06 -22.54 11.32
CA HIS A 472 2.84 -23.30 12.56
C HIS A 472 1.74 -24.38 12.45
N TYR A 473 0.94 -24.33 11.39
CA TYR A 473 0.05 -25.42 10.96
C TYR A 473 0.77 -26.26 9.91
N ILE A 474 1.43 -27.32 10.35
CA ILE A 474 2.28 -28.16 9.50
C ILE A 474 1.54 -29.41 8.98
N PRO A 475 1.87 -29.89 7.77
CA PRO A 475 1.40 -31.18 7.26
C PRO A 475 2.11 -32.36 7.96
N GLY A 476 1.53 -33.55 7.88
CA GLY A 476 2.04 -34.76 8.56
C GLY A 476 3.47 -35.13 8.13
N TRP A 477 3.76 -35.10 6.83
CA TRP A 477 5.09 -35.41 6.30
C TRP A 477 6.19 -34.50 6.89
N LEU A 478 5.87 -33.22 7.13
CA LEU A 478 6.85 -32.27 7.66
C LEU A 478 7.12 -32.54 9.14
N ALA A 479 6.08 -32.92 9.89
CA ALA A 479 6.24 -33.32 11.29
C ALA A 479 7.13 -34.56 11.46
N GLU A 480 7.14 -35.47 10.48
CA GLU A 480 7.95 -36.69 10.49
C GLU A 480 9.39 -36.49 9.99
N THR A 481 9.63 -35.50 9.13
CA THR A 481 10.90 -35.36 8.40
C THR A 481 11.78 -34.20 8.87
N ALA A 482 11.20 -33.14 9.45
CA ALA A 482 11.97 -32.02 10.00
C ALA A 482 12.46 -32.32 11.42
N GLY A 483 13.55 -31.66 11.81
CA GLY A 483 14.18 -31.79 13.13
C GLY A 483 13.31 -31.26 14.29
N PRO A 484 13.80 -31.27 15.54
CA PRO A 484 12.99 -30.91 16.69
C PRO A 484 12.56 -29.43 16.70
N ALA A 485 11.52 -29.14 17.49
CA ALA A 485 11.16 -27.77 17.89
C ALA A 485 12.33 -27.09 18.62
N PRO A 486 12.43 -25.75 18.56
CA PRO A 486 13.53 -25.02 19.19
C PRO A 486 13.55 -25.22 20.72
N VAL A 487 14.72 -25.57 21.23
CA VAL A 487 14.99 -25.80 22.66
C VAL A 487 16.27 -25.09 23.07
N ASP A 488 16.33 -24.62 24.31
CA ASP A 488 17.52 -23.99 24.88
C ASP A 488 18.59 -25.05 25.27
N PRO A 489 19.80 -24.63 25.71
CA PRO A 489 20.84 -25.55 26.16
C PRO A 489 20.45 -26.47 27.34
N ASN A 490 19.35 -26.19 28.03
CA ASN A 490 18.80 -26.99 29.12
C ASN A 490 17.61 -27.88 28.68
N GLY A 491 17.23 -27.84 27.39
CA GLY A 491 16.11 -28.60 26.83
C GLY A 491 14.74 -27.94 27.01
N LYS A 492 14.67 -26.69 27.49
CA LYS A 492 13.41 -25.94 27.61
C LYS A 492 12.96 -25.47 26.23
N LYS A 493 11.67 -25.60 25.91
CA LYS A 493 11.08 -25.09 24.67
C LYS A 493 11.10 -23.55 24.65
N ILE A 494 11.49 -22.97 23.51
CA ILE A 494 11.77 -21.52 23.37
C ILE A 494 11.31 -20.92 22.03
N GLY A 495 10.22 -21.40 21.45
CA GLY A 495 9.66 -20.84 20.22
C GLY A 495 8.14 -20.79 20.29
N LEU A 496 7.58 -19.57 20.27
CA LEU A 496 6.14 -19.37 20.20
C LEU A 496 5.69 -19.60 18.76
N TRP A 497 4.80 -20.58 18.56
CA TRP A 497 4.34 -21.01 17.23
C TRP A 497 5.46 -21.53 16.29
N PHE A 498 6.62 -21.92 16.80
CA PHE A 498 7.65 -22.62 16.02
C PHE A 498 7.59 -24.12 16.29
N ARG A 499 7.29 -24.89 15.24
CA ARG A 499 7.22 -26.37 15.32
C ARG A 499 8.57 -27.04 15.10
N HIS A 500 9.47 -26.38 14.39
CA HIS A 500 10.83 -26.82 14.09
C HIS A 500 11.77 -25.62 14.25
N SER A 501 13.05 -25.89 14.48
CA SER A 501 14.08 -24.84 14.46
C SER A 501 14.02 -24.04 13.15
N LEU A 502 14.20 -22.71 13.23
CA LEU A 502 14.28 -21.85 12.05
C LEU A 502 15.49 -22.21 11.15
N HIS A 503 16.44 -22.99 11.66
CA HIS A 503 17.62 -23.47 10.94
C HIS A 503 17.43 -24.85 10.30
N ASP A 504 16.29 -25.52 10.52
CA ASP A 504 16.04 -26.83 9.94
C ASP A 504 15.89 -26.75 8.40
N PRO A 505 16.70 -27.49 7.62
CA PRO A 505 16.71 -27.35 6.16
C PRO A 505 15.43 -27.85 5.49
N VAL A 506 14.76 -28.86 6.05
CA VAL A 506 13.50 -29.38 5.51
C VAL A 506 12.40 -28.34 5.75
N TYR A 507 12.37 -27.75 6.94
CA TYR A 507 11.42 -26.69 7.26
C TYR A 507 11.64 -25.43 6.43
N GLN A 508 12.88 -24.97 6.25
CA GLN A 508 13.20 -23.82 5.42
C GLN A 508 12.74 -24.03 3.96
N LYS A 509 12.99 -25.21 3.39
CA LYS A 509 12.55 -25.53 2.03
C LYS A 509 11.02 -25.47 1.91
N ALA A 510 10.30 -26.08 2.85
CA ALA A 510 8.84 -26.07 2.85
C ALA A 510 8.27 -24.65 2.94
N LEU A 511 8.83 -23.83 3.83
CA LEU A 511 8.44 -22.43 4.01
C LEU A 511 8.70 -21.60 2.76
N GLU A 512 9.85 -21.76 2.12
CA GLU A 512 10.15 -21.07 0.86
C GLU A 512 9.13 -21.42 -0.23
N THR A 513 8.85 -22.71 -0.45
CA THR A 513 7.84 -23.13 -1.44
C THR A 513 6.47 -22.53 -1.11
N PHE A 514 6.06 -22.54 0.16
CA PHE A 514 4.81 -21.96 0.61
C PHE A 514 4.72 -20.45 0.37
N TRP A 515 5.73 -19.69 0.80
CA TRP A 515 5.76 -18.24 0.64
C TRP A 515 5.78 -17.84 -0.84
N ARG A 516 6.58 -18.52 -1.66
CA ARG A 516 6.60 -18.28 -3.11
C ARG A 516 5.24 -18.53 -3.75
N THR A 517 4.60 -19.64 -3.36
CA THR A 517 3.28 -20.00 -3.87
C THR A 517 2.25 -18.95 -3.52
N VAL A 518 2.10 -18.59 -2.24
CA VAL A 518 1.12 -17.58 -1.82
C VAL A 518 1.38 -16.24 -2.51
N ALA A 519 2.64 -15.77 -2.52
CA ALA A 519 2.97 -14.48 -3.13
C ALA A 519 2.67 -14.45 -4.64
N ARG A 520 2.92 -15.54 -5.36
CA ARG A 520 2.62 -15.64 -6.79
C ARG A 520 1.12 -15.68 -7.07
N GLU A 521 0.35 -16.31 -6.20
CA GLU A 521 -1.07 -16.56 -6.44
C GLU A 521 -1.97 -15.36 -6.12
N VAL A 522 -1.58 -14.53 -5.14
CA VAL A 522 -2.40 -13.38 -4.69
C VAL A 522 -1.64 -12.06 -4.57
N GLY A 523 -0.35 -12.03 -4.92
CA GLY A 523 0.47 -10.82 -4.81
C GLY A 523 0.14 -9.72 -5.81
N ASP A 524 -0.69 -9.99 -6.82
CA ASP A 524 -1.24 -8.99 -7.74
C ASP A 524 -2.73 -8.67 -7.48
N ASP A 525 -3.29 -9.23 -6.41
CA ASP A 525 -4.69 -9.03 -6.08
C ASP A 525 -4.93 -7.61 -5.51
N PRO A 526 -5.87 -6.82 -6.08
CA PRO A 526 -6.12 -5.45 -5.65
C PRO A 526 -6.78 -5.32 -4.26
N ASP A 527 -7.27 -6.41 -3.68
CA ASP A 527 -7.84 -6.46 -2.34
C ASP A 527 -6.89 -7.10 -1.32
N CYS A 528 -5.69 -7.52 -1.75
CA CYS A 528 -4.59 -7.90 -0.87
C CYS A 528 -3.87 -6.64 -0.35
N ALA A 529 -4.10 -6.25 0.91
CA ALA A 529 -3.46 -5.07 1.50
C ALA A 529 -1.93 -5.20 1.58
N LEU A 530 -1.46 -6.26 2.24
CA LEU A 530 -0.06 -6.53 2.51
C LEU A 530 0.07 -7.97 3.03
N PHE A 531 1.28 -8.54 3.04
CA PHE A 531 1.52 -9.84 3.66
C PHE A 531 1.88 -9.67 5.14
N VAL A 532 1.14 -10.35 6.02
CA VAL A 532 1.42 -10.41 7.46
C VAL A 532 2.29 -11.63 7.75
N SER A 533 3.48 -11.38 8.27
CA SER A 533 4.48 -12.41 8.55
C SER A 533 4.19 -13.08 9.89
N TRP A 534 3.90 -14.38 9.82
CA TRP A 534 3.76 -15.27 10.98
C TRP A 534 2.66 -14.89 11.98
N ASN A 535 2.46 -15.73 13.00
CA ASN A 535 1.60 -15.43 14.15
C ASN A 535 2.46 -15.29 15.40
N GLU A 536 2.43 -14.14 16.06
CA GLU A 536 3.14 -13.88 17.32
C GLU A 536 4.54 -14.51 17.34
N PRO A 537 5.40 -14.26 16.34
CA PRO A 537 6.67 -14.94 16.28
C PRO A 537 7.50 -14.50 17.48
N ALA A 538 7.88 -15.47 18.32
CA ALA A 538 8.82 -15.29 19.42
C ALA A 538 9.79 -16.45 19.48
N TYR A 539 11.05 -16.15 19.73
CA TYR A 539 12.15 -17.12 19.67
C TYR A 539 13.15 -16.88 20.79
N GLY A 540 13.88 -17.92 21.19
CA GLY A 540 14.93 -17.85 22.21
C GLY A 540 16.28 -18.36 21.73
N LEU A 541 17.12 -18.75 22.69
CA LEU A 541 18.49 -19.22 22.45
C LEU A 541 18.54 -20.68 21.98
N ASP A 542 18.32 -20.89 20.68
CA ASP A 542 18.15 -22.22 20.08
C ASP A 542 19.44 -23.05 20.06
N ALA A 543 19.43 -24.16 20.80
CA ALA A 543 20.51 -25.12 20.91
C ALA A 543 20.20 -26.46 20.23
N THR A 544 19.20 -26.51 19.35
CA THR A 544 18.98 -27.68 18.49
C THR A 544 20.20 -27.95 17.61
N PRO A 545 20.41 -29.20 17.13
CA PRO A 545 21.56 -29.53 16.30
C PRO A 545 21.71 -28.63 15.05
N ALA A 546 20.61 -28.26 14.40
CA ALA A 546 20.61 -27.37 13.24
C ALA A 546 21.06 -25.95 13.61
N ALA A 547 20.55 -25.40 14.72
CA ALA A 547 20.93 -24.08 15.21
C ALA A 547 22.40 -24.00 15.64
N LEU A 548 22.89 -25.00 16.38
CA LEU A 548 24.30 -25.08 16.76
C LEU A 548 25.22 -25.20 15.54
N ALA A 549 24.83 -25.96 14.52
CA ALA A 549 25.60 -26.05 13.28
C ALA A 549 25.67 -24.70 12.55
N ALA A 550 24.54 -24.00 12.42
CA ALA A 550 24.47 -22.69 11.79
C ALA A 550 25.33 -21.65 12.55
N TRP A 551 25.25 -21.66 13.88
CA TRP A 551 26.02 -20.78 14.74
C TRP A 551 27.52 -21.05 14.67
N ARG A 552 27.95 -22.31 14.77
CA ARG A 552 29.38 -22.69 14.63
C ARG A 552 29.95 -22.24 13.30
N ALA A 553 29.16 -22.36 12.22
CA ALA A 553 29.55 -21.86 10.91
C ALA A 553 29.65 -20.33 10.88
N ALA A 554 28.73 -19.61 11.55
CA ALA A 554 28.80 -18.16 11.69
C ALA A 554 30.03 -17.70 12.48
N MET A 555 30.30 -18.31 13.63
CA MET A 555 31.50 -18.00 14.44
C MET A 555 32.78 -18.29 13.67
N LYS A 556 32.82 -19.37 12.88
CA LYS A 556 33.97 -19.65 12.00
C LYS A 556 34.19 -18.56 10.96
N ARG A 557 33.11 -18.01 10.36
CA ARG A 557 33.21 -16.91 9.39
C ARG A 557 33.64 -15.60 10.05
N GLU A 558 33.08 -15.28 11.20
CA GLU A 558 33.34 -14.02 11.92
C GLU A 558 34.77 -13.95 12.48
N TYR A 559 35.22 -15.00 13.17
CA TYR A 559 36.52 -15.00 13.86
C TYR A 559 37.66 -15.58 13.01
N GLY A 560 37.34 -16.35 11.96
CA GLY A 560 38.31 -16.97 11.04
C GLY A 560 39.09 -18.16 11.65
N ASN A 561 39.62 -18.03 12.87
CA ASN A 561 40.27 -19.10 13.61
C ASN A 561 39.82 -19.13 15.08
N ILE A 562 39.90 -20.33 15.69
CA ILE A 562 39.38 -20.56 17.03
C ILE A 562 40.14 -19.77 18.12
N GLY A 563 41.42 -19.48 17.91
CA GLY A 563 42.22 -18.68 18.86
C GLY A 563 41.69 -17.27 19.04
N LYS A 564 41.22 -16.62 17.96
CA LYS A 564 40.58 -15.29 18.04
C LYS A 564 39.26 -15.34 18.81
N PHE A 565 38.43 -16.36 18.58
CA PHE A 565 37.19 -16.56 19.32
C PHE A 565 37.48 -16.79 20.81
N ASN A 566 38.42 -17.68 21.13
CA ASN A 566 38.83 -18.00 22.49
C ASN A 566 39.32 -16.74 23.24
N ALA A 567 40.14 -15.91 22.57
CA ALA A 567 40.62 -14.65 23.14
C ALA A 567 39.48 -13.65 23.39
N ALA A 568 38.52 -13.53 22.48
CA ALA A 568 37.40 -12.60 22.61
C ALA A 568 36.40 -13.02 23.71
N MET A 569 36.14 -14.33 23.81
CA MET A 569 35.11 -14.87 24.72
C MET A 569 35.68 -15.34 26.07
N GLY A 570 37.00 -15.34 26.26
CA GLY A 570 37.63 -15.91 27.46
C GLY A 570 37.41 -17.43 27.57
N THR A 571 37.58 -18.15 26.46
CA THR A 571 37.35 -19.61 26.38
C THR A 571 38.59 -20.35 25.86
N ASN A 572 38.55 -21.69 25.81
CA ASN A 572 39.68 -22.52 25.37
C ASN A 572 39.25 -23.74 24.53
N PHE A 573 38.37 -23.51 23.54
CA PHE A 573 37.92 -24.57 22.63
C PHE A 573 39.03 -24.97 21.64
N ARG A 574 39.11 -26.25 21.26
CA ARG A 574 40.15 -26.73 20.31
C ARG A 574 39.78 -26.47 18.86
N SER A 575 38.48 -26.40 18.56
CA SER A 575 37.96 -26.11 17.23
C SER A 575 36.55 -25.52 17.28
N PHE A 576 36.08 -24.94 16.17
CA PHE A 576 34.71 -24.45 16.06
C PHE A 576 33.65 -25.57 16.18
N ALA A 577 34.00 -26.82 15.90
CA ALA A 577 33.08 -27.95 16.03
C ALA A 577 32.73 -28.28 17.49
N GLU A 578 33.62 -27.91 18.42
CA GLU A 578 33.46 -28.14 19.86
C GLU A 578 32.71 -27.01 20.57
N LEU A 579 32.39 -25.90 19.89
CA LEU A 579 31.71 -24.78 20.54
C LEU A 579 30.38 -25.25 21.15
N ALA A 580 30.22 -24.96 22.43
CA ALA A 580 28.98 -25.13 23.18
C ALA A 580 28.64 -23.80 23.86
N PRO A 581 27.40 -23.29 23.72
CA PRO A 581 27.02 -22.05 24.36
C PRO A 581 26.94 -22.23 25.88
N PRO A 582 27.15 -21.16 26.68
CA PRO A 582 26.89 -21.20 28.11
C PRO A 582 25.41 -21.46 28.39
N LYS A 583 25.11 -22.22 29.45
CA LYS A 583 23.73 -22.54 29.85
C LYS A 583 23.08 -21.42 30.66
N THR A 584 23.90 -20.65 31.37
CA THR A 584 23.48 -19.49 32.16
C THR A 584 24.46 -18.34 31.96
N PRO A 585 24.04 -17.08 32.21
CA PRO A 585 24.95 -15.93 32.14
C PRO A 585 26.16 -16.03 33.08
N ASP A 586 26.05 -16.74 34.20
CA ASP A 586 27.10 -16.81 35.22
C ASP A 586 28.25 -17.75 34.86
N GLU A 587 28.04 -18.68 33.92
CA GLU A 587 29.10 -19.53 33.39
C GLU A 587 30.14 -18.72 32.59
N ASN A 588 29.66 -17.81 31.72
CA ASN A 588 30.48 -16.85 31.00
C ASN A 588 29.59 -15.74 30.41
N ARG A 589 29.54 -14.58 31.08
CA ARG A 589 28.59 -13.51 30.76
C ARG A 589 28.83 -12.83 29.41
N THR A 590 30.09 -12.57 29.07
CA THR A 590 30.47 -12.02 27.75
C THR A 590 30.05 -12.99 26.64
N PHE A 591 30.41 -14.27 26.78
CA PHE A 591 30.07 -15.26 25.76
C PHE A 591 28.55 -15.45 25.65
N PHE A 592 27.83 -15.51 26.77
CA PHE A 592 26.37 -15.60 26.77
C PHE A 592 25.71 -14.42 26.03
N TYR A 593 26.19 -13.19 26.26
CA TYR A 593 25.73 -11.99 25.56
C TYR A 593 25.92 -12.10 24.04
N HIS A 594 27.10 -12.51 23.57
CA HIS A 594 27.36 -12.68 22.13
C HIS A 594 26.51 -13.80 21.52
N TRP A 595 26.30 -14.91 22.23
CA TRP A 595 25.39 -15.97 21.82
C TRP A 595 23.94 -15.46 21.70
N PHE A 596 23.52 -14.60 22.62
CA PHE A 596 22.22 -13.95 22.57
C PHE A 596 22.07 -13.08 21.32
N ARG A 597 23.04 -12.18 21.09
CA ARG A 597 23.04 -11.27 19.93
C ARG A 597 23.01 -12.02 18.61
N TYR A 598 23.72 -13.16 18.51
CA TYR A 598 23.62 -14.04 17.36
C TYR A 598 22.18 -14.56 17.15
N ASN A 599 21.49 -15.01 18.20
CA ASN A 599 20.12 -15.52 18.06
C ASN A 599 19.11 -14.42 17.71
N GLN A 600 19.27 -13.20 18.23
CA GLN A 600 18.51 -12.02 17.78
C GLN A 600 18.69 -11.79 16.27
N GLN A 601 19.93 -11.81 15.80
CA GLN A 601 20.23 -11.63 14.37
C GLN A 601 19.69 -12.78 13.52
N ALA A 602 19.91 -14.04 13.93
CA ALA A 602 19.43 -15.21 13.20
C ALA A 602 17.90 -15.22 13.06
N PHE A 603 17.20 -14.77 14.09
CA PHE A 603 15.75 -14.64 14.07
C PHE A 603 15.25 -13.52 13.14
N ALA A 604 15.93 -12.37 13.11
CA ALA A 604 15.64 -11.33 12.13
C ALA A 604 15.99 -11.76 10.70
N ASP A 605 17.12 -12.43 10.49
CA ASP A 605 17.56 -12.92 9.18
C ASP A 605 16.56 -13.92 8.57
N PHE A 606 15.86 -14.70 9.40
CA PHE A 606 14.76 -15.56 8.97
C PHE A 606 13.63 -14.75 8.31
N PHE A 607 13.18 -13.66 8.94
CA PHE A 607 12.16 -12.79 8.38
C PHE A 607 12.68 -11.91 7.23
N ALA A 608 13.95 -11.51 7.26
CA ALA A 608 14.58 -10.84 6.13
C ALA A 608 14.58 -11.72 4.87
N ARG A 609 14.85 -13.03 5.03
CA ARG A 609 14.74 -14.01 3.95
C ARG A 609 13.31 -14.17 3.46
N GLN A 610 12.34 -14.31 4.37
CA GLN A 610 10.91 -14.34 3.99
C GLN A 610 10.55 -13.10 3.16
N ARG A 611 10.90 -11.90 3.63
CA ARG A 611 10.66 -10.66 2.91
C ARG A 611 11.31 -10.67 1.52
N SER A 612 12.55 -11.12 1.39
CA SER A 612 13.22 -11.23 0.08
C SER A 612 12.42 -12.12 -0.88
N ILE A 613 12.02 -13.31 -0.43
CA ILE A 613 11.24 -14.26 -1.23
C ILE A 613 9.90 -13.66 -1.65
N LEU A 614 9.17 -13.02 -0.73
CA LEU A 614 7.90 -12.39 -1.03
C LEU A 614 8.05 -11.25 -2.04
N LYS A 615 9.12 -10.44 -1.93
CA LYS A 615 9.39 -9.33 -2.85
C LYS A 615 9.86 -9.78 -4.24
N GLU A 616 10.50 -10.94 -4.34
CA GLU A 616 10.86 -11.53 -5.64
C GLU A 616 9.60 -11.90 -6.45
N GLU A 617 8.59 -12.48 -5.80
CA GLU A 617 7.36 -12.93 -6.47
C GLU A 617 6.31 -11.81 -6.57
N ALA A 618 6.23 -10.93 -5.56
CA ALA A 618 5.24 -9.86 -5.45
C ALA A 618 5.91 -8.52 -5.04
N PRO A 619 6.69 -7.88 -5.94
CA PRO A 619 7.49 -6.69 -5.61
C PRO A 619 6.65 -5.50 -5.14
N GLY A 620 5.39 -5.44 -5.59
CA GLY A 620 4.46 -4.38 -5.27
C GLY A 620 3.79 -4.44 -3.90
N ILE A 621 3.79 -5.61 -3.25
CA ILE A 621 3.07 -5.84 -2.00
C ILE A 621 3.98 -5.58 -0.80
N ARG A 622 3.48 -4.86 0.19
CA ARG A 622 4.20 -4.59 1.43
C ARG A 622 4.18 -5.80 2.37
N VAL A 623 5.17 -5.87 3.25
CA VAL A 623 5.28 -6.92 4.28
C VAL A 623 5.19 -6.26 5.65
N THR A 624 4.49 -6.90 6.58
CA THR A 624 4.42 -6.52 8.00
C THR A 624 4.64 -7.76 8.86
N GLY A 625 4.84 -7.59 10.16
CA GLY A 625 4.84 -8.64 11.16
C GLY A 625 3.55 -8.68 11.99
N LYS A 626 3.40 -9.72 12.81
CA LYS A 626 2.39 -9.80 13.88
C LYS A 626 3.10 -10.13 15.20
N HIS A 627 3.99 -9.25 15.64
CA HIS A 627 4.83 -9.47 16.81
C HIS A 627 4.04 -9.32 18.12
N PRO A 628 4.29 -10.14 19.17
CA PRO A 628 3.73 -9.82 20.47
C PRO A 628 4.28 -8.46 20.93
N VAL A 629 3.43 -7.51 21.34
CA VAL A 629 3.93 -6.24 21.89
C VAL A 629 4.48 -6.49 23.29
N THR A 630 5.79 -6.65 23.39
CA THR A 630 6.50 -6.77 24.66
C THR A 630 7.42 -5.60 24.94
N ALA A 631 7.26 -4.49 24.21
CA ALA A 631 7.99 -3.26 24.48
C ALA A 631 7.76 -2.87 25.94
N LEU A 632 8.86 -2.67 26.70
CA LEU A 632 8.84 -2.36 28.14
C LEU A 632 8.47 -3.51 29.10
N LEU A 633 8.41 -4.76 28.62
CA LEU A 633 8.32 -5.95 29.48
C LEU A 633 9.70 -6.62 29.62
N GLY A 634 10.03 -7.11 30.82
CA GLY A 634 11.39 -7.52 31.21
C GLY A 634 11.88 -8.89 30.78
N ASP A 635 11.22 -9.59 29.85
CA ASP A 635 11.63 -10.94 29.50
C ASP A 635 12.70 -10.93 28.42
N ALA A 636 13.99 -10.84 28.81
CA ALA A 636 15.08 -10.98 27.85
C ALA A 636 15.30 -12.41 27.38
N LEU A 637 14.34 -13.33 27.55
CA LEU A 637 14.37 -14.63 26.88
C LEU A 637 13.83 -14.58 25.44
N TYR A 638 13.36 -13.41 24.97
CA TYR A 638 12.87 -13.23 23.61
C TYR A 638 13.88 -12.53 22.72
N CYS A 639 14.23 -13.17 21.61
CA CYS A 639 15.02 -12.60 20.51
C CYS A 639 14.25 -11.54 19.68
N ASN A 640 13.12 -11.05 20.20
CA ASN A 640 12.19 -10.11 19.56
C ASN A 640 12.65 -8.65 19.72
N ASP A 641 13.85 -8.33 19.22
CA ASP A 641 14.32 -6.94 19.17
C ASP A 641 13.50 -6.12 18.17
N ILE A 642 12.75 -5.13 18.65
CA ILE A 642 11.81 -4.36 17.82
C ILE A 642 12.52 -3.63 16.68
N ALA A 643 13.66 -2.99 16.96
CA ALA A 643 14.39 -2.22 15.96
C ALA A 643 14.92 -3.15 14.86
N LEU A 644 15.43 -4.32 15.24
CA LEU A 644 15.94 -5.32 14.32
C LEU A 644 14.83 -5.95 13.49
N GLN A 645 13.71 -6.36 14.11
CA GLN A 645 12.55 -6.89 13.41
C GLN A 645 11.90 -5.85 12.48
N ALA A 646 11.93 -4.57 12.84
CA ALA A 646 11.41 -3.52 11.98
C ALA A 646 12.19 -3.41 10.65
N THR A 647 13.48 -3.75 10.63
CA THR A 647 14.28 -3.76 9.37
C THR A 647 13.82 -4.82 8.37
N THR A 648 13.07 -5.83 8.82
CA THR A 648 12.62 -6.95 7.99
C THR A 648 11.19 -6.77 7.47
N GLN A 649 10.58 -5.60 7.68
CA GLN A 649 9.20 -5.30 7.31
C GLN A 649 9.06 -3.87 6.78
N ASP A 650 8.01 -3.60 6.01
CA ASP A 650 7.72 -2.27 5.45
C ASP A 650 6.80 -1.44 6.38
N VAL A 651 5.95 -2.12 7.15
CA VAL A 651 5.09 -1.56 8.20
C VAL A 651 5.33 -2.41 9.44
N TYR A 652 5.44 -1.81 10.62
CA TYR A 652 5.58 -2.58 11.85
C TYR A 652 4.21 -3.05 12.33
N GLY A 653 4.06 -4.34 12.57
CA GLY A 653 2.80 -4.93 13.02
C GLY A 653 2.96 -5.77 14.27
N CYS A 654 1.96 -5.71 15.14
CA CYS A 654 2.06 -6.27 16.47
C CYS A 654 0.69 -6.58 17.10
N ASP A 655 0.68 -7.34 18.20
CA ASP A 655 -0.53 -7.70 18.95
C ASP A 655 -0.62 -6.95 20.27
N SER A 656 -1.79 -6.39 20.55
CA SER A 656 -2.05 -5.48 21.64
C SER A 656 -3.03 -6.11 22.62
N TYR A 657 -2.48 -6.72 23.67
CA TYR A 657 -3.26 -7.41 24.68
C TYR A 657 -3.05 -6.81 26.07
N ASN A 658 -4.13 -6.84 26.86
CA ASN A 658 -4.12 -6.81 28.33
C ASN A 658 -3.22 -5.76 28.97
N GLY A 659 -3.74 -4.55 29.13
CA GLY A 659 -3.11 -3.54 29.95
C GLY A 659 -4.10 -2.50 30.46
N SER A 660 -3.62 -1.62 31.34
CA SER A 660 -4.29 -0.36 31.62
C SER A 660 -4.34 0.50 30.35
N LEU A 661 -5.19 1.53 30.33
CA LEU A 661 -5.23 2.52 29.25
C LEU A 661 -3.83 3.12 28.94
N LEU A 662 -3.01 3.30 29.98
CA LEU A 662 -1.63 3.76 29.85
C LEU A 662 -0.76 2.74 29.14
N HIS A 663 -0.81 1.47 29.55
CA HIS A 663 -0.02 0.42 28.90
C HIS A 663 -0.33 0.32 27.39
N TYR A 664 -1.60 0.36 26.99
CA TYR A 664 -1.99 0.34 25.58
C TYR A 664 -1.37 1.49 24.78
N ARG A 665 -1.35 2.70 25.34
CA ARG A 665 -0.72 3.86 24.72
C ARG A 665 0.80 3.68 24.65
N ASP A 666 1.43 3.38 25.79
CA ASP A 666 2.87 3.40 25.95
C ASP A 666 3.54 2.31 25.12
N ALA A 667 2.91 1.13 25.05
CA ALA A 667 3.38 0.03 24.24
C ALA A 667 3.33 0.36 22.73
N MET A 668 2.29 1.07 22.28
CA MET A 668 2.18 1.56 20.89
C MET A 668 3.19 2.67 20.60
N GLU A 669 3.45 3.55 21.56
CA GLU A 669 4.44 4.63 21.42
C GLU A 669 5.86 4.04 21.31
N ALA A 670 6.19 3.07 22.17
CA ALA A 670 7.44 2.31 22.08
C ALA A 670 7.57 1.54 20.77
N ALA A 671 6.52 0.80 20.36
CA ALA A 671 6.52 0.09 19.09
C ALA A 671 6.74 1.05 17.90
N ARG A 672 6.06 2.20 17.89
CA ARG A 672 6.20 3.21 16.82
C ARG A 672 7.60 3.81 16.79
N SER A 673 8.14 4.29 17.91
CA SER A 673 9.44 4.95 17.92
C SER A 673 10.56 3.97 17.58
N LEU A 674 10.58 2.80 18.22
CA LEU A 674 11.63 1.79 18.03
C LEU A 674 11.58 1.16 16.64
N SER A 675 10.42 1.11 15.98
CA SER A 675 10.31 0.54 14.63
C SER A 675 10.62 1.51 13.49
N GLY A 676 10.84 2.80 13.74
CA GLY A 676 10.98 3.72 12.60
C GLY A 676 10.47 5.12 12.82
N GLY A 677 9.42 5.27 13.63
CA GLY A 677 8.54 6.43 13.65
C GLY A 677 7.38 6.34 12.64
N GLY A 678 7.34 5.28 11.83
CA GLY A 678 6.28 5.00 10.84
C GLY A 678 4.99 4.46 11.46
N PRO A 679 3.96 4.15 10.63
CA PRO A 679 2.70 3.61 11.14
C PRO A 679 2.90 2.23 11.76
N VAL A 680 2.20 1.98 12.87
CA VAL A 680 2.11 0.67 13.52
C VAL A 680 0.70 0.12 13.37
N ILE A 681 0.57 -1.18 13.09
CA ILE A 681 -0.73 -1.88 13.03
C ILE A 681 -0.85 -2.85 14.20
N SER A 682 -1.96 -2.76 14.93
CA SER A 682 -2.37 -3.72 15.95
C SER A 682 -3.22 -4.82 15.30
N TYR A 683 -2.67 -6.02 15.13
CA TYR A 683 -3.32 -7.16 14.47
C TYR A 683 -4.27 -7.94 15.37
N GLU A 684 -4.14 -7.81 16.68
CA GLU A 684 -5.08 -8.34 17.64
C GLU A 684 -5.26 -7.41 18.84
N THR A 685 -6.54 -7.16 19.17
CA THR A 685 -7.00 -6.57 20.42
C THR A 685 -8.40 -7.12 20.70
N HIS A 686 -8.90 -6.99 21.93
CA HIS A 686 -10.27 -7.40 22.28
C HIS A 686 -10.83 -6.56 23.43
N ALA A 687 -12.12 -6.74 23.74
CA ALA A 687 -12.77 -6.05 24.84
C ALA A 687 -12.34 -6.55 26.24
N GLN A 688 -12.21 -7.86 26.49
CA GLN A 688 -12.49 -8.37 27.84
C GLN A 688 -11.42 -9.09 28.68
N LYS A 689 -10.30 -9.60 28.15
CA LYS A 689 -9.44 -10.46 28.98
C LYS A 689 -8.80 -9.67 30.14
N GLY A 690 -9.20 -10.00 31.38
CA GLY A 690 -8.55 -9.52 32.61
C GLY A 690 -9.15 -8.28 33.28
N LEU A 691 -10.26 -7.71 32.78
CA LEU A 691 -10.89 -6.51 33.38
C LEU A 691 -12.39 -6.72 33.68
N PRO A 692 -12.81 -6.80 34.96
CA PRO A 692 -14.22 -6.83 35.35
C PRO A 692 -14.77 -5.44 35.77
N PRO A 693 -16.06 -5.15 35.55
CA PRO A 693 -16.79 -5.22 34.28
C PRO A 693 -16.46 -4.00 33.38
N LEU A 694 -16.13 -4.27 32.11
CA LEU A 694 -15.82 -3.25 31.12
C LEU A 694 -17.08 -2.55 30.61
N LYS A 695 -17.23 -1.24 30.88
CA LYS A 695 -18.31 -0.44 30.29
C LYS A 695 -17.98 -0.07 28.84
N GLY A 696 -19.01 0.12 28.01
CA GLY A 696 -18.80 0.42 26.58
C GLY A 696 -17.94 1.66 26.27
N GLU A 697 -18.03 2.72 27.09
CA GLU A 697 -17.18 3.92 26.96
C GLU A 697 -15.69 3.59 27.16
N HIS A 698 -15.38 2.78 28.18
CA HIS A 698 -14.02 2.35 28.47
C HIS A 698 -13.44 1.48 27.34
N ALA A 699 -14.27 0.63 26.72
CA ALA A 699 -13.85 -0.19 25.59
C ALA A 699 -13.47 0.65 24.36
N ALA A 700 -14.25 1.68 24.03
CA ALA A 700 -13.92 2.59 22.95
C ALA A 700 -12.65 3.39 23.25
N LEU A 701 -12.51 3.86 24.50
CA LEU A 701 -11.31 4.58 24.95
C LEU A 701 -10.04 3.71 24.88
N GLN A 702 -10.14 2.41 25.17
CA GLN A 702 -9.04 1.46 25.04
C GLN A 702 -8.52 1.38 23.59
N LEU A 703 -9.39 1.46 22.59
CA LEU A 703 -8.96 1.48 21.19
C LEU A 703 -8.42 2.87 20.81
N PHE A 704 -9.05 3.93 21.29
CA PHE A 704 -8.59 5.30 21.05
C PHE A 704 -7.19 5.57 21.62
N THR A 705 -6.87 5.04 22.80
CA THR A 705 -5.55 5.19 23.44
C THR A 705 -4.43 4.51 22.66
N GLN A 706 -4.71 3.42 21.94
CA GLN A 706 -3.75 2.84 21.00
C GLN A 706 -3.48 3.81 19.83
N ILE A 707 -4.51 4.48 19.30
CA ILE A 707 -4.35 5.51 18.25
C ILE A 707 -3.54 6.70 18.78
N LEU A 708 -3.79 7.10 20.03
CA LEU A 708 -3.04 8.14 20.75
C LEU A 708 -1.55 7.80 20.84
N GLY A 709 -1.22 6.53 21.13
CA GLY A 709 0.16 6.02 21.14
C GLY A 709 0.81 5.89 19.76
N GLY A 710 0.07 6.06 18.66
CA GLY A 710 0.62 6.03 17.30
C GLY A 710 0.14 4.87 16.42
N CYS A 711 -0.81 4.07 16.89
CA CYS A 711 -1.41 2.99 16.11
C CYS A 711 -2.24 3.54 14.92
N ARG A 712 -2.06 2.99 13.73
CA ARG A 712 -2.72 3.40 12.48
C ARG A 712 -3.46 2.26 11.78
N GLY A 713 -3.79 1.21 12.53
CA GLY A 713 -4.64 0.12 12.11
C GLY A 713 -4.97 -0.77 13.31
N ILE A 714 -6.23 -1.18 13.47
CA ILE A 714 -6.66 -1.97 14.63
C ILE A 714 -7.50 -3.15 14.16
N PHE A 715 -7.14 -4.35 14.60
CA PHE A 715 -7.85 -5.59 14.31
C PHE A 715 -8.40 -6.24 15.58
N PHE A 716 -9.69 -6.50 15.59
CA PHE A 716 -10.36 -7.12 16.72
C PHE A 716 -10.33 -8.65 16.61
N TYR A 717 -9.87 -9.32 17.64
CA TYR A 717 -9.83 -10.78 17.73
C TYR A 717 -11.05 -11.30 18.50
N CYS A 718 -11.98 -12.09 17.94
CA CYS A 718 -12.14 -12.58 16.56
C CYS A 718 -13.64 -12.60 16.15
N ASN A 719 -13.96 -12.92 14.90
CA ASN A 719 -15.33 -12.96 14.33
C ASN A 719 -16.26 -14.02 14.93
N GLY A 720 -15.73 -15.02 15.65
CA GLY A 720 -16.52 -16.16 16.10
C GLY A 720 -17.38 -15.92 17.34
N ASP A 721 -18.19 -16.92 17.67
CA ASP A 721 -18.92 -17.03 18.95
C ASP A 721 -18.02 -17.53 20.09
N VAL A 722 -16.70 -17.29 20.02
CA VAL A 722 -15.72 -17.77 21.00
C VAL A 722 -15.99 -17.13 22.36
N PRO A 723 -16.38 -17.89 23.41
CA PRO A 723 -16.92 -17.35 24.67
C PRO A 723 -15.99 -16.49 25.56
N GLY A 724 -14.85 -15.99 25.07
CA GLY A 724 -13.97 -15.06 25.79
C GLY A 724 -13.30 -13.98 24.94
N PHE A 725 -13.45 -14.03 23.61
CA PHE A 725 -12.78 -13.10 22.69
C PHE A 725 -13.70 -12.58 21.59
N GLY A 726 -14.71 -13.36 21.18
CA GLY A 726 -15.54 -13.06 20.02
C GLY A 726 -16.19 -11.68 20.05
N PHE A 727 -16.02 -10.89 18.98
CA PHE A 727 -16.73 -9.60 18.85
C PHE A 727 -18.24 -9.78 18.86
N PHE A 728 -18.71 -10.89 18.29
CA PHE A 728 -20.12 -11.22 18.11
C PHE A 728 -20.69 -12.14 19.19
N ASN A 729 -19.88 -12.54 20.16
CA ASN A 729 -20.32 -13.32 21.31
C ASN A 729 -20.74 -12.37 22.45
N ASP A 730 -21.95 -12.51 22.98
CA ASP A 730 -22.47 -11.61 24.03
C ASP A 730 -21.78 -11.76 25.39
N LYS A 731 -21.11 -12.88 25.66
CA LYS A 731 -20.27 -13.02 26.85
C LYS A 731 -18.96 -12.25 26.68
N ALA A 732 -18.30 -12.44 25.54
CA ALA A 732 -16.99 -11.84 25.25
C ALA A 732 -17.06 -10.34 24.90
N THR A 733 -18.13 -9.92 24.23
CA THR A 733 -18.38 -8.52 23.87
C THR A 733 -19.88 -8.24 24.07
N PRO A 734 -20.29 -7.81 25.28
CA PRO A 734 -21.68 -7.56 25.63
C PRO A 734 -22.34 -6.56 24.67
N PRO A 735 -23.68 -6.62 24.46
CA PRO A 735 -24.36 -5.75 23.51
C PRO A 735 -24.05 -4.24 23.68
N GLU A 736 -24.03 -3.73 24.92
CA GLU A 736 -23.70 -2.32 25.21
C GLU A 736 -22.26 -1.93 24.82
N VAL A 737 -21.32 -2.87 24.97
CA VAL A 737 -19.91 -2.68 24.58
C VAL A 737 -19.80 -2.74 23.06
N ARG A 738 -20.45 -3.72 22.43
CA ARG A 738 -20.46 -3.91 20.98
C ARG A 738 -21.04 -2.69 20.25
N GLU A 739 -22.11 -2.09 20.79
CA GLU A 739 -22.72 -0.88 20.24
C GLU A 739 -21.74 0.30 20.25
N LYS A 740 -21.06 0.53 21.38
CA LYS A 740 -20.07 1.62 21.51
C LYS A 740 -18.85 1.40 20.61
N LEU A 741 -18.36 0.17 20.52
CA LEU A 741 -17.26 -0.17 19.60
C LEU A 741 -17.68 0.00 18.12
N THR A 742 -18.89 -0.44 17.76
CA THR A 742 -19.44 -0.25 16.40
C THR A 742 -19.55 1.23 16.03
N ALA A 743 -20.01 2.07 16.97
CA ALA A 743 -20.05 3.52 16.77
C ALA A 743 -18.64 4.10 16.55
N PHE A 744 -17.66 3.66 17.35
CA PHE A 744 -16.26 4.06 17.19
C PHE A 744 -15.66 3.62 15.85
N PHE A 745 -15.89 2.38 15.42
CA PHE A 745 -15.42 1.87 14.13
C PHE A 745 -16.00 2.66 12.95
N ARG A 746 -17.29 2.99 13.01
CA ARG A 746 -17.93 3.85 12.00
C ARG A 746 -17.37 5.28 12.02
N LEU A 747 -17.04 5.82 13.19
CA LEU A 747 -16.39 7.12 13.30
C LEU A 747 -15.01 7.10 12.60
N VAL A 748 -14.20 6.08 12.84
CA VAL A 748 -12.90 5.92 12.16
C VAL A 748 -13.07 5.78 10.64
N ASN A 749 -14.07 5.01 10.18
CA ASN A 749 -14.36 4.86 8.76
C ASN A 749 -14.83 6.14 8.07
N THR A 750 -15.58 6.99 8.76
CA THR A 750 -16.04 8.26 8.20
C THR A 750 -14.90 9.29 8.13
N HIS A 751 -13.95 9.24 9.07
CA HIS A 751 -12.88 10.23 9.24
C HIS A 751 -11.47 9.65 9.00
N GLN A 752 -11.33 8.85 7.95
CA GLN A 752 -10.10 8.17 7.55
C GLN A 752 -8.89 9.12 7.45
N LYS A 753 -9.11 10.34 6.94
CA LYS A 753 -8.05 11.35 6.78
C LYS A 753 -7.49 11.82 8.12
N GLU A 754 -8.36 12.11 9.09
CA GLU A 754 -7.97 12.59 10.42
C GLU A 754 -7.33 11.48 11.26
N PHE A 755 -7.92 10.27 11.28
CA PHE A 755 -7.39 9.13 12.05
C PHE A 755 -6.09 8.56 11.48
N SER A 756 -5.82 8.74 10.19
CA SER A 756 -4.58 8.26 9.56
C SER A 756 -3.37 9.17 9.80
N LEU A 757 -3.54 10.43 10.25
CA LEU A 757 -2.42 11.37 10.47
C LEU A 757 -1.36 10.76 11.39
N PRO A 758 -0.06 10.77 11.06
CA PRO A 758 0.97 10.19 11.91
C PRO A 758 1.15 11.00 13.21
N ARG A 759 1.64 10.34 14.25
CA ARG A 759 2.01 11.00 15.52
C ARG A 759 3.16 11.98 15.25
N ALA A 760 3.07 13.19 15.77
CA ALA A 760 4.16 14.16 15.69
C ALA A 760 5.43 13.59 16.35
N GLN A 761 6.59 13.78 15.70
CA GLN A 761 7.87 13.42 16.30
C GLN A 761 8.12 14.23 17.57
N ALA A 762 8.52 13.55 18.65
CA ALA A 762 8.87 14.18 19.91
C ALA A 762 10.25 14.88 19.86
N ASP A 763 10.43 15.90 20.68
CA ASP A 763 11.74 16.52 20.93
C ASP A 763 12.59 15.72 21.93
N ILE A 764 11.98 14.79 22.68
CA ILE A 764 12.61 13.98 23.73
C ILE A 764 12.60 12.51 23.31
N ALA A 765 13.73 11.82 23.49
CA ALA A 765 13.78 10.36 23.41
C ALA A 765 14.28 9.75 24.72
N VAL A 766 13.70 8.61 25.14
CA VAL A 766 14.20 7.77 26.22
C VAL A 766 15.01 6.62 25.61
N LEU A 767 16.23 6.42 26.09
CA LEU A 767 17.08 5.30 25.67
C LEU A 767 16.54 3.97 26.24
N LEU A 768 16.20 3.03 25.36
CA LEU A 768 16.06 1.62 25.68
C LEU A 768 17.37 0.93 25.29
N SER A 769 18.22 0.66 26.28
CA SER A 769 19.47 -0.07 26.05
C SER A 769 19.18 -1.55 25.87
N ASN A 770 19.39 -2.06 24.67
CA ASN A 770 19.38 -3.48 24.34
C ASN A 770 20.46 -4.23 25.11
N ALA A 771 21.66 -3.66 25.26
CA ALA A 771 22.72 -4.31 26.03
C ALA A 771 22.32 -4.51 27.51
N ALA A 772 21.76 -3.48 28.14
CA ALA A 772 21.24 -3.58 29.50
C ALA A 772 20.05 -4.54 29.58
N SER A 773 19.10 -4.45 28.65
CA SER A 773 17.93 -5.35 28.60
C SER A 773 18.36 -6.81 28.54
N LEU A 774 19.35 -7.16 27.72
CA LEU A 774 19.87 -8.52 27.63
C LEU A 774 20.59 -8.98 28.90
N HIS A 775 21.44 -8.15 29.49
CA HIS A 775 22.20 -8.53 30.70
C HIS A 775 21.31 -8.68 31.93
N TYR A 776 20.39 -7.74 32.15
CA TYR A 776 19.49 -7.77 33.31
C TYR A 776 18.34 -8.75 33.10
N GLY A 777 17.73 -8.80 31.91
CA GLY A 777 16.59 -9.68 31.65
C GLY A 777 16.94 -11.15 31.45
N SER A 778 18.22 -11.52 31.58
CA SER A 778 18.67 -12.91 31.64
C SER A 778 18.87 -13.43 33.07
N ASP A 779 18.51 -12.63 34.08
CA ASP A 779 18.57 -13.07 35.49
C ASP A 779 17.52 -14.16 35.77
N ALA A 780 17.89 -15.16 36.58
CA ALA A 780 17.01 -16.25 36.96
C ALA A 780 15.91 -15.81 37.94
N ASP A 781 16.14 -14.74 38.71
CA ASP A 781 15.16 -14.13 39.60
C ASP A 781 14.24 -13.16 38.81
N PRO A 782 12.93 -13.44 38.71
CA PRO A 782 11.99 -12.60 37.97
C PRO A 782 12.01 -11.12 38.39
N ALA A 783 12.23 -10.81 39.67
CA ALA A 783 12.21 -9.43 40.16
C ALA A 783 13.43 -8.61 39.65
N LYS A 784 14.56 -9.29 39.46
CA LYS A 784 15.81 -8.73 38.88
C LYS A 784 15.79 -8.77 37.36
N ARG A 785 15.10 -9.74 36.78
CA ARG A 785 14.89 -9.82 35.34
C ARG A 785 14.20 -8.57 34.80
N ASP A 786 13.17 -8.10 35.51
CA ASP A 786 12.38 -6.94 35.10
C ASP A 786 12.97 -5.60 35.59
N GLU A 787 14.14 -5.60 36.24
CA GLU A 787 14.70 -4.41 36.90
C GLU A 787 14.99 -3.28 35.92
N TYR A 788 15.57 -3.59 34.75
CA TYR A 788 15.96 -2.58 33.77
C TYR A 788 14.74 -2.02 33.03
N THR A 789 13.87 -2.89 32.51
CA THR A 789 12.67 -2.46 31.77
C THR A 789 11.71 -1.67 32.66
N ARG A 790 11.59 -2.03 33.96
CA ARG A 790 10.87 -1.21 34.95
C ARG A 790 11.43 0.21 35.05
N ARG A 791 12.77 0.37 35.03
CA ARG A 791 13.39 1.70 35.03
C ARG A 791 13.15 2.47 33.76
N VAL A 792 13.21 1.82 32.60
CA VAL A 792 12.89 2.48 31.33
C VAL A 792 11.45 2.97 31.34
N SER A 793 10.50 2.12 31.72
CA SER A 793 9.07 2.48 31.83
C SER A 793 8.85 3.64 32.81
N GLN A 794 9.45 3.58 34.00
CA GLN A 794 9.27 4.63 35.00
C GLN A 794 10.00 5.93 34.64
N THR A 795 11.14 5.85 33.94
CA THR A 795 11.82 7.04 33.40
C THR A 795 10.95 7.72 32.35
N TYR A 796 10.33 6.93 31.47
CA TYR A 796 9.37 7.44 30.51
C TYR A 796 8.16 8.08 31.21
N ASP A 797 7.62 7.45 32.27
CA ASP A 797 6.51 8.02 33.06
C ASP A 797 6.87 9.35 33.73
N LEU A 798 8.11 9.52 34.23
CA LEU A 798 8.58 10.77 34.84
C LEU A 798 8.44 11.96 33.88
N ILE A 799 8.59 11.73 32.58
CA ILE A 799 8.54 12.75 31.53
C ILE A 799 7.14 12.85 30.92
N ARG A 800 6.52 11.71 30.57
CA ARG A 800 5.18 11.63 29.98
C ARG A 800 4.10 12.22 30.88
N ASN A 801 4.14 11.98 32.19
CA ASN A 801 3.15 12.50 33.15
C ASN A 801 3.24 14.03 33.33
N GLN A 802 4.26 14.67 32.78
CA GLN A 802 4.37 16.11 32.64
C GLN A 802 3.91 16.60 31.26
N HIS A 803 3.22 15.79 30.46
CA HIS A 803 2.69 16.13 29.13
C HIS A 803 3.75 16.51 28.07
N PHE A 804 5.00 16.07 28.26
CA PHE A 804 5.96 16.07 27.16
C PHE A 804 5.63 14.94 26.18
N ALA A 805 5.82 15.20 24.89
CA ALA A 805 5.90 14.14 23.89
C ALA A 805 7.25 13.41 24.05
N VAL A 806 7.23 12.08 24.02
CA VAL A 806 8.42 11.26 24.28
C VAL A 806 8.47 10.08 23.33
N ASP A 807 9.58 9.98 22.60
CA ASP A 807 9.90 8.80 21.79
C ASP A 807 10.79 7.82 22.57
N PHE A 808 10.92 6.60 22.08
CA PHE A 808 11.97 5.66 22.48
C PHE A 808 13.02 5.51 21.38
N ILE A 809 14.28 5.34 21.78
CA ILE A 809 15.39 5.07 20.88
C ILE A 809 16.27 3.95 21.44
N SER A 810 16.77 3.07 20.58
CA SER A 810 17.77 2.04 20.96
C SER A 810 19.16 2.37 20.44
N GLU A 811 20.17 1.66 20.91
CA GLU A 811 21.57 1.87 20.50
C GLU A 811 21.76 1.79 18.98
N SER A 812 21.08 0.82 18.36
CA SER A 812 21.14 0.59 16.90
C SER A 812 20.67 1.78 16.07
N GLN A 813 19.86 2.66 16.65
CA GLN A 813 19.27 3.81 15.99
C GLN A 813 20.02 5.11 16.28
N LEU A 814 20.94 5.12 17.24
CA LEU A 814 21.71 6.32 17.60
C LEU A 814 22.46 6.94 16.39
N PRO A 815 23.12 6.17 15.50
CA PRO A 815 23.87 6.76 14.39
C PRO A 815 23.02 7.62 13.45
N GLU A 816 21.77 7.22 13.21
CA GLU A 816 20.91 7.84 12.19
C GLU A 816 19.85 8.77 12.79
N LYS A 817 19.37 8.47 14.00
CA LYS A 817 18.18 9.13 14.57
C LYS A 817 18.46 10.03 15.76
N LEU A 818 19.62 9.93 16.42
CA LEU A 818 19.89 10.73 17.62
C LEU A 818 19.76 12.24 17.36
N GLY A 819 20.15 12.70 16.17
CA GLY A 819 20.05 14.11 15.77
C GLY A 819 18.63 14.65 15.59
N ASN A 820 17.61 13.79 15.61
CA ASN A 820 16.20 14.18 15.50
C ASN A 820 15.62 14.70 16.81
N TYR A 821 16.33 14.52 17.92
CA TYR A 821 15.89 14.86 19.26
C TYR A 821 16.68 16.04 19.82
N LYS A 822 16.05 16.85 20.66
CA LYS A 822 16.72 17.90 21.44
C LYS A 822 17.29 17.36 22.75
N LEU A 823 16.65 16.34 23.32
CA LEU A 823 17.03 15.73 24.59
C LEU A 823 17.01 14.20 24.48
N LEU A 824 18.10 13.56 24.91
CA LEU A 824 18.14 12.13 25.20
C LEU A 824 18.09 11.91 26.73
N VAL A 825 17.09 11.17 27.18
CA VAL A 825 16.95 10.74 28.58
C VAL A 825 17.52 9.34 28.72
N ILE A 826 18.42 9.15 29.67
CA ILE A 826 19.19 7.92 29.88
C ILE A 826 18.74 7.30 31.22
N PRO A 827 17.92 6.23 31.18
CA PRO A 827 17.51 5.50 32.38
C PRO A 827 18.70 4.96 33.17
N SER A 828 18.50 4.77 34.48
CA SER A 828 19.52 4.16 35.34
C SER A 828 19.95 2.79 34.81
N ARG A 829 21.25 2.47 34.95
CA ARG A 829 21.87 1.19 34.50
C ARG A 829 21.89 0.94 32.98
N SER A 830 21.65 1.96 32.16
CA SER A 830 21.80 1.85 30.70
C SER A 830 23.26 1.53 30.33
N ILE A 831 23.47 0.70 29.31
CA ILE A 831 24.79 0.24 28.87
C ILE A 831 25.00 0.68 27.43
N LEU A 832 26.15 1.28 27.13
CA LEU A 832 26.58 1.64 25.78
C LEU A 832 28.05 1.25 25.59
N THR A 833 28.40 0.93 24.35
CA THR A 833 29.78 0.75 23.88
C THR A 833 30.52 2.09 23.82
N ASP A 834 31.85 2.05 23.70
CA ASP A 834 32.67 3.26 23.48
C ASP A 834 32.29 4.03 22.21
N ALA A 835 31.95 3.30 21.14
CA ALA A 835 31.54 3.90 19.89
C ALA A 835 30.22 4.65 20.04
N GLU A 836 29.25 4.08 20.76
CA GLU A 836 27.95 4.73 21.02
C GLU A 836 28.10 5.92 21.96
N LEU A 837 28.93 5.83 23.02
CA LEU A 837 29.24 6.97 23.87
C LEU A 837 29.85 8.13 23.07
N LYS A 838 30.66 7.83 22.03
CA LYS A 838 31.20 8.85 21.13
C LYS A 838 30.14 9.56 20.29
N LEU A 839 29.05 8.86 19.94
CA LEU A 839 27.90 9.47 19.28
C LEU A 839 27.20 10.46 20.23
N LEU A 840 27.03 10.10 21.50
CA LEU A 840 26.46 11.00 22.51
C LEU A 840 27.35 12.24 22.70
N GLU A 841 28.68 12.10 22.76
CA GLU A 841 29.59 13.26 22.82
C GLU A 841 29.41 14.19 21.61
N THR A 842 29.24 13.60 20.43
CA THR A 842 29.02 14.35 19.19
C THR A 842 27.68 15.06 19.19
N PHE A 843 26.64 14.41 19.73
CA PHE A 843 25.31 14.98 19.89
C PHE A 843 25.33 16.19 20.83
N VAL A 844 25.96 16.07 22.01
CA VAL A 844 26.11 17.18 22.96
C VAL A 844 26.87 18.36 22.34
N LYS A 845 28.00 18.09 21.68
CA LYS A 845 28.79 19.12 20.97
C LYS A 845 28.00 19.86 19.90
N LYS A 846 26.96 19.25 19.33
CA LYS A 846 26.09 19.85 18.31
C LYS A 846 24.89 20.60 18.90
N GLY A 847 24.79 20.72 20.22
CA GLY A 847 23.67 21.40 20.89
C GLY A 847 22.64 20.46 21.53
N GLY A 848 22.79 19.15 21.33
CA GLY A 848 21.94 18.14 21.98
C GLY A 848 22.11 18.14 23.50
N LYS A 849 21.08 17.71 24.22
CA LYS A 849 21.06 17.70 25.69
C LYS A 849 20.89 16.29 26.22
N LEU A 850 21.43 16.02 27.41
CA LEU A 850 21.30 14.73 28.10
C LEU A 850 20.66 14.92 29.48
N LEU A 851 19.76 14.01 29.84
CA LEU A 851 19.29 13.81 31.21
C LEU A 851 19.59 12.37 31.60
N ALA A 852 20.58 12.16 32.46
CA ALA A 852 21.02 10.83 32.87
C ALA A 852 20.74 10.58 34.36
N PHE A 853 20.46 9.33 34.70
CA PHE A 853 20.23 8.89 36.08
C PHE A 853 21.36 8.00 36.59
N GLY A 854 21.33 7.71 37.90
CA GLY A 854 22.36 6.98 38.63
C GLY A 854 22.73 5.65 37.96
N LYS A 855 24.01 5.28 38.09
CA LYS A 855 24.58 4.06 37.48
C LYS A 855 24.48 4.00 35.95
N ALA A 856 24.08 5.08 35.24
CA ALA A 856 24.14 5.10 33.78
C ALA A 856 25.59 4.87 33.31
N PHE A 857 25.79 3.91 32.40
CA PHE A 857 27.10 3.54 31.84
C PHE A 857 28.13 3.16 32.92
N ASP A 858 27.72 2.48 34.00
CA ASP A 858 28.64 1.88 34.97
C ASP A 858 29.23 0.55 34.53
N ARG A 859 28.63 -0.04 33.49
CA ARG A 859 29.12 -1.23 32.80
C ARG A 859 29.35 -0.98 31.32
N ASP A 860 30.28 -1.74 30.75
CA ASP A 860 30.44 -1.88 29.29
C ASP A 860 29.51 -2.99 28.74
N GLU A 861 29.53 -3.22 27.42
CA GLU A 861 28.73 -4.24 26.76
C GLU A 861 29.05 -5.67 27.20
N SER A 862 30.22 -5.90 27.79
CA SER A 862 30.64 -7.15 28.43
C SER A 862 30.24 -7.24 29.90
N PHE A 863 29.43 -6.30 30.40
CA PHE A 863 28.99 -6.17 31.78
C PHE A 863 30.12 -5.93 32.81
N ARG A 864 31.30 -5.50 32.35
CA ARG A 864 32.44 -5.19 33.20
C ARG A 864 32.32 -3.77 33.76
N PRO A 865 32.70 -3.51 35.02
CA PRO A 865 32.74 -2.16 35.57
C PRO A 865 33.58 -1.23 34.68
N ARG A 866 33.12 -0.01 34.48
CA ARG A 866 33.86 1.02 33.73
C ARG A 866 33.93 2.35 34.50
N PRO A 867 34.99 3.16 34.27
CA PRO A 867 35.05 4.53 34.76
C PRO A 867 33.90 5.38 34.20
N VAL A 868 33.57 6.48 34.88
CA VAL A 868 32.51 7.41 34.46
C VAL A 868 32.83 8.00 33.08
N PRO A 869 31.94 7.83 32.08
CA PRO A 869 32.16 8.42 30.77
C PRO A 869 32.16 9.95 30.81
N ALA A 870 33.10 10.58 30.10
CA ALA A 870 33.24 12.04 30.04
C ALA A 870 31.97 12.75 29.54
N VAL A 871 31.17 12.08 28.71
CA VAL A 871 29.91 12.61 28.17
C VAL A 871 28.85 12.90 29.22
N LEU A 872 28.92 12.25 30.39
CA LEU A 872 28.03 12.55 31.52
C LEU A 872 28.38 13.87 32.21
N GLY A 873 29.49 14.50 31.84
CA GLY A 873 30.00 15.68 32.54
C GLY A 873 30.22 15.35 34.00
N LEU A 874 31.01 14.32 34.32
CA LEU A 874 31.33 13.95 35.70
C LEU A 874 32.80 13.51 35.74
N LYS A 875 33.50 13.81 36.84
CA LYS A 875 34.86 13.32 37.07
C LYS A 875 34.84 11.98 37.81
N GLN A 876 34.00 11.87 38.83
CA GLN A 876 33.91 10.70 39.70
C GLN A 876 32.48 10.50 40.19
N ARG A 877 32.11 9.24 40.42
CA ARG A 877 30.95 8.84 41.21
C ARG A 877 31.36 7.76 42.21
N GLU A 878 30.67 7.69 43.34
CA GLU A 878 30.86 6.66 44.37
C GLU A 878 29.53 6.34 45.06
N PRO A 879 29.39 5.18 45.74
CA PRO A 879 28.20 4.85 46.51
C PRO A 879 27.89 5.92 47.57
N ALA A 880 26.60 6.12 47.88
CA ALA A 880 26.21 7.01 48.96
C ALA A 880 26.76 6.53 50.33
N PRO A 881 27.01 7.45 51.27
CA PRO A 881 27.51 7.10 52.59
C PRO A 881 26.52 6.18 53.32
N TRP A 882 27.03 5.29 54.17
CA TRP A 882 26.23 4.39 55.02
C TRP A 882 25.33 3.41 54.26
N ASN A 883 25.52 3.24 52.94
CA ASN A 883 24.70 2.35 52.10
C ASN A 883 23.19 2.61 52.24
N ARG A 884 22.79 3.88 52.39
CA ARG A 884 21.37 4.24 52.46
C ARG A 884 20.71 3.92 51.13
N GLY A 885 19.75 2.98 51.13
CA GLY A 885 18.95 2.66 49.93
C GLY A 885 18.01 3.80 49.49
N GLN A 886 17.83 4.82 50.34
CA GLN A 886 16.97 5.97 50.08
C GLN A 886 17.61 7.26 50.60
N MET A 887 17.25 8.38 49.99
CA MET A 887 17.72 9.71 50.38
C MET A 887 16.63 10.75 50.18
N ARG A 888 16.60 11.79 51.02
CA ARG A 888 15.70 12.92 50.85
C ARG A 888 16.41 14.07 50.17
N LEU A 889 15.84 14.58 49.10
CA LEU A 889 16.14 15.90 48.56
C LEU A 889 15.42 16.92 49.43
N THR A 890 16.14 17.91 49.92
CA THR A 890 15.62 18.93 50.85
C THR A 890 15.79 20.34 50.32
N GLU A 891 16.58 20.52 49.25
CA GLU A 891 16.89 21.84 48.73
C GLU A 891 17.06 21.81 47.20
N VAL A 892 16.58 22.86 46.54
CA VAL A 892 16.74 23.09 45.09
C VAL A 892 17.13 24.54 44.85
N VAL A 893 17.66 24.85 43.67
CA VAL A 893 17.91 26.26 43.29
C VAL A 893 16.61 27.07 43.22
N PRO A 894 16.63 28.40 43.45
CA PRO A 894 15.41 29.22 43.54
C PRO A 894 14.47 29.14 42.34
N ALA A 895 15.00 28.95 41.13
CA ALA A 895 14.20 28.78 39.91
C ALA A 895 13.30 27.53 39.94
N LEU A 896 13.61 26.54 40.78
CA LEU A 896 12.90 25.27 40.88
C LEU A 896 11.92 25.21 42.06
N TYR A 897 11.87 26.22 42.95
CA TYR A 897 10.93 26.25 44.09
C TYR A 897 9.46 25.99 43.70
N PRO A 898 8.91 26.48 42.57
CA PRO A 898 7.52 26.18 42.17
C PRO A 898 7.26 24.70 41.82
N TYR A 899 8.32 23.94 41.55
CA TYR A 899 8.28 22.57 41.08
C TYR A 899 8.70 21.55 42.15
N PHE A 900 9.23 22.04 43.27
CA PHE A 900 9.76 21.22 44.35
C PHE A 900 8.82 21.25 45.57
N PRO A 901 8.42 20.09 46.11
CA PRO A 901 7.74 20.03 47.41
C PRO A 901 8.71 20.39 48.55
N THR A 902 8.28 20.34 49.81
CA THR A 902 9.17 20.58 50.95
C THR A 902 10.31 19.54 51.05
N GLU A 903 10.01 18.27 50.77
CA GLU A 903 11.00 17.18 50.68
C GLU A 903 10.55 16.14 49.64
N LEU A 904 11.52 15.48 49.00
CA LEU A 904 11.28 14.41 48.02
C LEU A 904 12.20 13.21 48.31
N ILE A 905 11.66 11.99 48.31
CA ILE A 905 12.45 10.76 48.50
C ILE A 905 12.89 10.20 47.16
N VAL A 906 14.19 9.92 47.03
CA VAL A 906 14.80 9.20 45.90
C VAL A 906 15.45 7.90 46.38
N GLN A 907 15.62 6.95 45.46
CA GLN A 907 16.11 5.60 45.76
C GLN A 907 17.52 5.39 45.19
N GLU A 908 18.29 4.48 45.80
CA GLU A 908 19.65 4.10 45.36
C GLU A 908 20.57 5.31 45.07
N PRO A 909 20.74 6.23 46.03
CA PRO A 909 21.57 7.41 45.84
C PRO A 909 23.05 7.04 45.61
N GLU A 910 23.73 7.89 44.86
CA GLU A 910 25.18 7.91 44.70
C GLU A 910 25.72 9.33 44.92
N ARG A 911 27.01 9.45 45.25
CA ARG A 911 27.69 10.75 45.32
C ARG A 911 28.39 11.00 44.00
N VAL A 912 28.29 12.22 43.52
CA VAL A 912 29.02 12.68 42.33
C VAL A 912 30.01 13.77 42.71
N ASN A 913 31.23 13.68 42.17
CA ASN A 913 32.34 14.60 42.43
C ASN A 913 32.46 14.97 43.94
N PRO A 914 32.53 13.98 44.84
CA PRO A 914 32.41 14.20 46.29
C PRO A 914 33.51 15.10 46.86
N VAL A 915 33.14 16.06 47.71
CA VAL A 915 34.07 16.73 48.64
C VAL A 915 34.28 15.90 49.91
N PRO A 916 35.38 16.08 50.65
CA PRO A 916 35.56 15.43 51.96
C PRO A 916 34.36 15.69 52.88
N MET A 917 33.91 14.66 53.59
CA MET A 917 32.65 14.68 54.37
C MET A 917 32.65 15.70 55.52
N GLU A 918 33.84 16.14 55.95
CA GLU A 918 34.05 17.22 56.93
C GLU A 918 33.63 18.60 56.40
N GLN A 919 33.44 18.74 55.08
CA GLN A 919 33.07 19.99 54.40
C GLN A 919 31.59 20.04 53.96
N SER A 920 30.82 18.96 54.16
CA SER A 920 29.38 18.95 53.91
C SER A 920 28.62 19.42 55.15
N ILE A 921 28.08 20.65 55.11
CA ILE A 921 27.31 21.26 56.22
C ILE A 921 25.82 21.15 55.89
N PRO A 922 24.99 20.43 56.68
CA PRO A 922 23.55 20.35 56.49
C PRO A 922 22.88 21.74 56.37
N GLY A 923 22.06 21.94 55.33
CA GLY A 923 21.34 23.20 55.08
C GLY A 923 22.16 24.33 54.43
N TYR A 924 23.39 24.03 54.00
CA TYR A 924 24.22 24.90 53.18
C TYR A 924 24.43 24.23 51.82
N ILE A 925 23.94 24.85 50.73
CA ILE A 925 24.49 24.57 49.40
C ILE A 925 25.89 25.15 49.42
N PRO A 926 26.96 24.32 49.44
CA PRO A 926 28.26 24.91 49.29
C PRO A 926 28.31 25.54 47.91
N GLU A 927 28.83 26.78 47.82
CA GLU A 927 29.53 27.22 46.61
C GLU A 927 30.73 26.30 46.46
N THR A 928 30.45 25.06 46.10
CA THR A 928 31.48 24.08 45.90
C THR A 928 32.31 24.65 44.76
N LYS A 929 33.61 24.69 44.96
CA LYS A 929 34.57 24.71 43.85
C LYS A 929 34.49 23.37 43.09
N LEU A 930 33.28 22.92 42.76
CA LEU A 930 33.02 21.97 41.68
C LEU A 930 33.34 22.77 40.42
N GLU A 931 34.62 22.83 40.03
CA GLU A 931 35.12 23.67 38.95
C GLU A 931 34.44 23.44 37.57
N LYS A 932 33.39 22.59 37.47
CA LYS A 932 32.73 22.21 36.21
C LYS A 932 31.20 21.96 36.24
N HIS A 933 30.49 22.12 37.37
CA HIS A 933 29.05 21.80 37.45
C HIS A 933 28.22 22.73 38.34
N LEU A 934 27.00 23.08 37.88
CA LEU A 934 25.97 23.76 38.67
C LEU A 934 25.13 22.73 39.44
N GLN A 935 25.05 22.89 40.76
CA GLN A 935 24.14 22.10 41.60
C GLN A 935 22.70 22.59 41.41
N LEU A 936 21.78 21.69 41.02
CA LEU A 936 20.34 21.98 40.89
C LEU A 936 19.53 21.55 42.11
N ALA A 937 19.94 20.47 42.78
CA ALA A 937 19.32 19.97 44.01
C ALA A 937 20.34 19.33 44.96
N ALA A 938 20.10 19.49 46.27
CA ALA A 938 20.86 18.87 47.35
C ALA A 938 19.97 18.00 48.24
N ASN A 939 20.62 17.04 48.90
CA ASN A 939 19.99 16.17 49.88
C ASN A 939 20.12 16.68 51.32
N GLN A 940 19.46 15.97 52.24
CA GLN A 940 19.49 16.20 53.69
C GLN A 940 20.90 16.18 54.32
N ASP A 941 21.89 15.54 53.67
CA ASP A 941 23.30 15.49 54.09
C ASP A 941 24.16 16.58 53.37
N ALA A 942 23.51 17.52 52.66
CA ALA A 942 24.09 18.68 52.00
C ALA A 942 25.15 18.40 50.91
N TYR A 943 24.99 17.32 50.14
CA TYR A 943 25.72 17.16 48.88
C TYR A 943 24.80 17.16 47.65
N ALA A 944 25.38 17.55 46.51
CA ALA A 944 24.68 17.64 45.24
C ALA A 944 24.10 16.29 44.82
N SER A 945 22.81 16.28 44.49
CA SER A 945 22.06 15.08 44.07
C SER A 945 21.51 15.20 42.64
N ILE A 946 21.32 16.44 42.16
CA ILE A 946 21.09 16.74 40.76
C ILE A 946 22.10 17.81 40.36
N VAL A 947 22.91 17.55 39.34
CA VAL A 947 23.94 18.47 38.84
C VAL A 947 23.75 18.72 37.35
N MET A 948 24.17 19.89 36.90
CA MET A 948 24.18 20.29 35.50
C MET A 948 25.61 20.66 35.09
N SER A 949 26.03 20.32 33.87
CA SER A 949 27.30 20.77 33.29
C SER A 949 27.33 22.28 33.10
N ASP A 950 28.53 22.88 33.14
CA ASP A 950 28.73 24.33 32.94
C ASP A 950 28.14 24.87 31.63
N ASP A 951 28.15 24.05 30.58
CA ASP A 951 27.56 24.40 29.28
C ASP A 951 26.02 24.29 29.25
N GLY A 952 25.39 23.85 30.34
CA GLY A 952 23.94 23.70 30.46
C GLY A 952 23.34 22.62 29.56
N GLN A 953 24.15 21.65 29.12
CA GLN A 953 23.73 20.61 28.18
C GLN A 953 23.43 19.26 28.84
N VAL A 954 24.09 18.93 29.96
CA VAL A 954 23.97 17.62 30.61
C VAL A 954 23.47 17.79 32.03
N VAL A 955 22.36 17.14 32.36
CA VAL A 955 21.86 16.99 33.73
C VAL A 955 22.07 15.55 34.18
N TYR A 956 22.66 15.38 35.36
CA TYR A 956 22.84 14.08 36.00
C TYR A 956 22.11 14.03 37.34
N CYS A 957 21.20 13.07 37.47
CA CYS A 957 20.50 12.72 38.69
C CYS A 957 21.23 11.56 39.38
N ALA A 958 21.86 11.83 40.52
CA ALA A 958 22.71 10.89 41.26
C ALA A 958 21.88 9.88 42.11
N PHE A 959 20.85 9.29 41.51
CA PHE A 959 19.91 8.35 42.12
C PHE A 959 19.13 7.59 41.03
N ASP A 960 18.37 6.56 41.43
CA ASP A 960 17.61 5.72 40.50
C ASP A 960 16.49 6.46 39.76
N SER A 961 16.19 6.04 38.53
CA SER A 961 15.18 6.65 37.67
C SER A 961 13.75 6.12 37.94
N LEU A 962 13.42 5.94 39.21
CA LEU A 962 12.12 5.42 39.64
C LEU A 962 11.09 6.54 39.73
N TYR A 963 9.86 6.24 39.35
CA TYR A 963 8.77 7.22 39.25
C TYR A 963 8.25 7.62 40.64
N SER A 964 8.17 8.93 40.88
CA SER A 964 7.26 9.54 41.84
C SER A 964 6.66 10.81 41.22
N THR A 965 5.47 11.20 41.68
CA THR A 965 4.77 12.41 41.17
C THR A 965 5.60 13.66 41.43
N GLU A 966 6.23 13.75 42.59
CA GLU A 966 7.06 14.86 43.04
C GLU A 966 8.35 14.96 42.22
N LEU A 967 9.00 13.82 41.93
CA LEU A 967 10.19 13.81 41.08
C LEU A 967 9.84 14.17 39.63
N SER A 968 8.71 13.67 39.13
CA SER A 968 8.20 14.02 37.80
C SER A 968 7.98 15.53 37.67
N ARG A 969 7.36 16.17 38.67
CA ARG A 969 7.16 17.63 38.71
C ARG A 969 8.49 18.39 38.72
N LEU A 970 9.44 17.99 39.57
CA LEU A 970 10.76 18.61 39.65
C LEU A 970 11.50 18.51 38.32
N LEU A 971 11.52 17.34 37.69
CA LEU A 971 12.15 17.14 36.39
C LEU A 971 11.47 17.97 35.30
N GLY A 972 10.14 18.07 35.29
CA GLY A 972 9.43 18.97 34.38
C GLY A 972 9.89 20.43 34.51
N GLY A 973 10.14 20.91 35.73
CA GLY A 973 10.73 22.21 36.00
C GLY A 973 12.16 22.35 35.47
N ILE A 974 13.00 21.32 35.68
CA ILE A 974 14.39 21.28 35.17
C ILE A 974 14.40 21.30 33.63
N LEU A 975 13.51 20.55 32.98
CA LEU A 975 13.42 20.51 31.53
C LEU A 975 13.09 21.89 30.94
N GLU A 976 12.09 22.58 31.48
CA GLU A 976 11.70 23.91 30.98
C GLU A 976 12.72 24.99 31.34
N THR A 977 13.05 25.12 32.64
CA THR A 977 13.81 26.26 33.16
C THR A 977 15.32 26.09 33.03
N GLY A 978 15.81 24.85 33.15
CA GLY A 978 17.23 24.53 33.06
C GLY A 978 17.66 24.15 31.64
N LEU A 979 16.92 23.25 31.01
CA LEU A 979 17.27 22.73 29.68
C LEU A 979 16.60 23.46 28.52
N GLY A 980 15.56 24.27 28.74
CA GLY A 980 14.86 25.00 27.68
C GLY A 980 14.03 24.09 26.76
N ILE A 981 13.61 22.92 27.25
CA ILE A 981 12.72 21.99 26.54
C ILE A 981 11.27 22.30 26.92
N ASN A 982 10.48 22.69 25.92
CA ASN A 982 9.08 23.08 26.13
C ASN A 982 8.11 21.91 25.90
N ARG A 983 6.96 21.93 26.57
CA ARG A 983 5.87 20.98 26.35
C ARG A 983 5.14 21.25 25.04
N GLU A 984 4.66 20.20 24.38
CA GLU A 984 3.82 20.31 23.18
C GLU A 984 2.42 20.84 23.55
N LEU A 985 1.87 20.35 24.66
CA LEU A 985 0.62 20.82 25.29
C LEU A 985 0.81 20.79 26.80
N ARG A 986 0.55 21.90 27.50
CA ARG A 986 0.54 21.91 28.97
C ARG A 986 -0.90 21.78 29.47
N ILE A 987 -1.15 20.89 30.43
CA ILE A 987 -2.50 20.51 30.82
C ILE A 987 -2.61 20.50 32.35
N THR A 988 -3.39 21.44 32.89
CA THR A 988 -3.61 21.59 34.33
C THR A 988 -5.08 21.46 34.70
N ARG A 989 -5.37 21.34 36.00
CA ARG A 989 -6.76 21.48 36.49
C ARG A 989 -7.10 22.97 36.70
N PRO A 990 -8.35 23.41 36.45
CA PRO A 990 -8.76 24.78 36.70
C PRO A 990 -8.42 25.26 38.11
N GLY A 991 -7.75 26.39 38.21
CA GLY A 991 -7.32 26.95 39.50
C GLY A 991 -6.19 26.21 40.21
N SER A 992 -5.61 25.17 39.60
CA SER A 992 -4.40 24.49 40.08
C SER A 992 -3.23 24.71 39.11
N THR A 993 -2.02 24.71 39.65
CA THR A 993 -0.78 24.67 38.87
C THR A 993 -0.30 23.24 38.62
N ASP A 994 -0.99 22.25 39.19
CA ASP A 994 -0.65 20.84 39.05
C ASP A 994 -1.04 20.31 37.67
N GLU A 995 -0.10 19.59 37.05
CA GLU A 995 -0.34 18.88 35.79
C GLU A 995 -1.31 17.71 36.01
N ALA A 996 -2.29 17.58 35.10
CA ALA A 996 -3.34 16.58 35.20
C ALA A 996 -2.99 15.24 34.51
N VAL A 997 -2.38 14.32 35.26
CA VAL A 997 -1.95 12.99 34.78
C VAL A 997 -3.10 12.14 34.19
N GLU A 998 -4.35 12.41 34.57
CA GLU A 998 -5.52 11.65 34.10
C GLU A 998 -6.01 12.03 32.69
N LEU A 999 -5.51 13.12 32.11
CA LEU A 999 -5.85 13.53 30.75
C LEU A 999 -4.64 13.27 29.83
N LEU A 1000 -4.76 12.22 29.02
CA LEU A 1000 -3.76 11.90 28.00
C LEU A 1000 -3.99 12.78 26.78
N ALA A 1001 -2.90 13.26 26.18
CA ALA A 1001 -2.96 14.06 24.97
C ALA A 1001 -1.87 13.69 23.96
N ALA A 1002 -2.17 13.91 22.68
CA ALA A 1002 -1.23 13.78 21.58
C ALA A 1002 -1.58 14.73 20.43
N VAL A 1003 -0.56 15.12 19.68
CA VAL A 1003 -0.70 15.82 18.40
C VAL A 1003 -0.33 14.86 17.27
N ASN A 1004 -1.23 14.68 16.32
CA ASN A 1004 -0.94 14.00 15.06
C ASN A 1004 -0.88 15.04 13.95
N ARG A 1005 0.14 15.01 13.11
CA ARG A 1005 0.33 16.03 12.07
C ARG A 1005 1.13 15.54 10.86
N GLN A 1006 0.83 16.12 9.70
CA GLN A 1006 1.61 15.98 8.48
C GLN A 1006 1.54 17.29 7.69
N GLY A 1007 2.70 17.92 7.44
CA GLY A 1007 2.73 19.24 6.84
C GLY A 1007 1.93 20.25 7.69
N THR A 1008 0.93 20.89 7.08
CA THR A 1008 0.05 21.85 7.75
C THR A 1008 -1.21 21.21 8.35
N GLU A 1009 -1.46 19.92 8.09
CA GLU A 1009 -2.60 19.20 8.67
C GLU A 1009 -2.24 18.74 10.09
N ALA A 1010 -3.10 19.03 11.06
CA ALA A 1010 -2.94 18.60 12.43
C ALA A 1010 -4.28 18.25 13.07
N VAL A 1011 -4.25 17.27 13.98
CA VAL A 1011 -5.36 16.95 14.88
C VAL A 1011 -4.84 16.78 16.31
N LEU A 1012 -5.65 17.20 17.27
CA LEU A 1012 -5.35 17.11 18.70
C LEU A 1012 -6.22 16.01 19.31
N LEU A 1013 -5.59 15.07 19.99
CA LEU A 1013 -6.24 13.92 20.61
C LEU A 1013 -6.22 14.10 22.12
N PHE A 1014 -7.35 13.87 22.76
CA PHE A 1014 -7.49 13.89 24.21
C PHE A 1014 -8.24 12.66 24.70
N ALA A 1015 -7.80 12.07 25.80
CA ALA A 1015 -8.39 10.89 26.41
C ALA A 1015 -8.41 11.03 27.93
N ASN A 1016 -9.61 11.08 28.52
CA ASN A 1016 -9.78 11.07 29.97
C ASN A 1016 -9.63 9.63 30.48
N SER A 1017 -8.45 9.30 31.02
CA SER A 1017 -8.22 7.99 31.65
C SER A 1017 -8.80 7.88 33.06
N GLY A 1018 -9.32 8.98 33.63
CA GLY A 1018 -9.92 9.03 34.95
C GLY A 1018 -11.33 8.41 35.01
N PRO A 1019 -11.75 7.88 36.18
CA PRO A 1019 -13.06 7.25 36.37
C PRO A 1019 -14.24 8.25 36.45
N LEU A 1020 -13.95 9.55 36.48
CA LEU A 1020 -14.94 10.63 36.61
C LEU A 1020 -14.88 11.55 35.39
N ALA A 1021 -15.97 12.28 35.15
CA ALA A 1021 -15.93 13.42 34.24
C ALA A 1021 -14.95 14.46 34.80
N GLY A 1022 -14.21 15.12 33.91
CA GLY A 1022 -13.18 16.06 34.30
C GLY A 1022 -13.20 17.31 33.44
N ARG A 1023 -12.53 18.33 33.97
CA ARG A 1023 -12.38 19.65 33.38
C ARG A 1023 -10.91 20.06 33.51
N TRP A 1024 -10.31 20.47 32.41
CA TRP A 1024 -8.87 20.80 32.32
C TRP A 1024 -8.64 22.11 31.59
N GLU A 1025 -7.55 22.79 31.93
CA GLU A 1025 -7.03 23.94 31.21
C GLU A 1025 -5.89 23.46 30.31
N ILE A 1026 -6.04 23.65 29.01
CA ILE A 1026 -5.03 23.37 28.00
C ILE A 1026 -4.35 24.70 27.66
N ASN A 1027 -3.03 24.73 27.81
CA ASN A 1027 -2.18 25.81 27.32
C ASN A 1027 -1.33 25.26 26.17
N ALA A 1028 -1.70 25.68 24.96
CA ALA A 1028 -1.07 25.26 23.71
C ALA A 1028 -0.20 26.41 23.14
N PRO A 1029 0.88 26.10 22.41
CA PRO A 1029 1.62 27.09 21.64
C PRO A 1029 0.75 27.84 20.62
N ALA A 1030 1.15 29.07 20.26
CA ALA A 1030 0.42 29.95 19.34
C ALA A 1030 0.13 29.34 17.95
N GLU A 1031 0.90 28.34 17.53
CA GLU A 1031 0.67 27.65 16.26
C GLU A 1031 -0.67 26.90 16.20
N PHE A 1032 -1.23 26.55 17.37
CA PHE A 1032 -2.54 25.91 17.49
C PHE A 1032 -3.70 26.90 17.60
N ASP A 1033 -3.44 28.22 17.55
CA ASP A 1033 -4.48 29.24 17.66
C ASP A 1033 -5.53 29.11 16.56
N GLY A 1034 -6.80 29.13 16.94
CA GLY A 1034 -7.93 29.12 16.01
C GLY A 1034 -9.13 28.31 16.49
N GLU A 1035 -10.07 28.13 15.58
CA GLU A 1035 -11.28 27.34 15.82
C GLU A 1035 -11.04 25.87 15.46
N TRP A 1036 -11.41 24.99 16.37
CA TRP A 1036 -11.29 23.55 16.24
C TRP A 1036 -12.64 22.89 16.46
N GLU A 1037 -12.85 21.72 15.86
CA GLU A 1037 -14.09 20.95 15.94
C GLU A 1037 -13.75 19.51 16.33
N ASP A 1038 -14.41 18.97 17.35
CA ASP A 1038 -14.34 17.54 17.69
C ASP A 1038 -15.09 16.73 16.64
N ILE A 1039 -14.38 15.89 15.89
CA ILE A 1039 -15.00 15.09 14.82
C ILE A 1039 -16.02 14.09 15.35
N ALA A 1040 -15.93 13.69 16.63
CA ALA A 1040 -16.83 12.72 17.21
C ALA A 1040 -18.20 13.32 17.56
N THR A 1041 -18.22 14.61 17.95
CA THR A 1041 -19.42 15.26 18.51
C THR A 1041 -19.87 16.51 17.75
N GLY A 1042 -19.04 17.06 16.87
CA GLY A 1042 -19.22 18.37 16.25
C GLY A 1042 -19.02 19.55 17.21
N ARG A 1043 -18.59 19.29 18.46
CA ARG A 1043 -18.38 20.35 19.45
C ARG A 1043 -17.22 21.23 19.02
N GLU A 1044 -17.47 22.53 18.93
CA GLU A 1044 -16.44 23.52 18.65
C GLU A 1044 -15.68 23.92 19.91
N ILE A 1045 -14.39 24.15 19.77
CA ILE A 1045 -13.51 24.70 20.80
C ILE A 1045 -12.55 25.70 20.17
N THR A 1046 -12.42 26.87 20.79
CA THR A 1046 -11.44 27.87 20.40
C THR A 1046 -10.15 27.63 21.18
N ILE A 1047 -9.08 27.28 20.46
CA ILE A 1047 -7.74 27.20 21.04
C ILE A 1047 -7.06 28.54 20.85
N ARG A 1048 -6.53 29.12 21.92
CA ARG A 1048 -5.71 30.33 21.88
C ARG A 1048 -4.52 30.13 22.81
N GLN A 1049 -3.40 30.75 22.48
CA GLN A 1049 -2.24 30.83 23.35
C GLN A 1049 -2.68 31.36 24.71
N GLY A 1050 -2.65 30.50 25.74
CA GLY A 1050 -3.34 30.74 27.02
C GLY A 1050 -4.33 29.64 27.39
N ARG A 1051 -5.18 29.90 28.40
CA ARG A 1051 -6.06 28.90 29.02
C ARG A 1051 -7.29 28.61 28.15
N THR A 1052 -7.27 27.52 27.39
CA THR A 1052 -8.46 26.93 26.77
C THR A 1052 -9.03 25.86 27.69
N LEU A 1053 -10.35 25.85 27.88
CA LEU A 1053 -11.02 24.90 28.76
C LEU A 1053 -11.52 23.67 27.98
N LEU A 1054 -11.12 22.47 28.40
CA LEU A 1054 -11.64 21.20 27.91
C LEU A 1054 -12.43 20.47 28.99
N GLU A 1055 -13.60 19.96 28.62
CA GLU A 1055 -14.42 19.09 29.45
C GLU A 1055 -14.69 17.79 28.71
N LEU A 1056 -14.38 16.66 29.35
CA LEU A 1056 -14.67 15.32 28.84
C LEU A 1056 -15.45 14.52 29.88
N PRO A 1057 -16.41 13.68 29.44
CA PRO A 1057 -17.07 12.75 30.34
C PRO A 1057 -16.08 11.71 30.88
N ARG A 1058 -16.52 10.92 31.88
CA ARG A 1058 -15.75 9.77 32.36
C ARG A 1058 -15.38 8.89 31.16
N TRP A 1059 -14.13 8.47 31.07
CA TRP A 1059 -13.63 7.67 29.95
C TRP A 1059 -13.95 8.23 28.55
N GLY A 1060 -14.14 9.54 28.45
CA GLY A 1060 -14.37 10.23 27.19
C GLY A 1060 -13.07 10.46 26.42
N TYR A 1061 -13.21 10.62 25.11
CA TYR A 1061 -12.15 11.08 24.23
C TYR A 1061 -12.65 12.19 23.32
N ALA A 1062 -11.73 12.97 22.77
CA ALA A 1062 -12.01 13.95 21.72
C ALA A 1062 -10.89 13.93 20.68
N LEU A 1063 -11.24 14.14 19.42
CA LEU A 1063 -10.29 14.32 18.33
C LEU A 1063 -10.64 15.60 17.58
N PHE A 1064 -9.88 16.65 17.85
CA PHE A 1064 -10.12 17.97 17.31
C PHE A 1064 -9.37 18.17 16.00
N ARG A 1065 -10.09 18.57 14.95
CA ARG A 1065 -9.50 19.08 13.70
C ARG A 1065 -9.66 20.59 13.61
N ARG A 1066 -8.74 21.26 12.94
CA ARG A 1066 -8.84 22.70 12.69
C ARG A 1066 -9.95 22.98 11.68
N LYS A 1067 -10.82 23.97 11.96
CA LYS A 1067 -11.80 24.43 10.97
C LYS A 1067 -11.07 25.18 9.86
N ALA A 1068 -11.44 24.93 8.61
CA ALA A 1068 -10.92 25.71 7.48
C ALA A 1068 -11.24 27.19 7.75
N SER A 1069 -10.22 28.05 7.75
CA SER A 1069 -10.43 29.49 7.83
C SER A 1069 -11.32 29.89 6.66
N GLY A 1070 -12.57 30.22 6.94
CA GLY A 1070 -13.45 30.81 5.93
C GLY A 1070 -12.71 32.00 5.33
N HIS A 1071 -12.61 32.06 4.00
CA HIS A 1071 -12.37 33.34 3.36
C HIS A 1071 -13.34 34.35 3.98
N PRO A 1072 -12.87 35.50 4.48
CA PRO A 1072 -13.80 36.54 4.86
C PRO A 1072 -14.58 36.88 3.59
N ALA A 1073 -15.90 36.70 3.62
CA ALA A 1073 -16.76 37.28 2.61
C ALA A 1073 -16.42 38.77 2.57
N SER A 1074 -15.97 39.24 1.41
CA SER A 1074 -15.64 40.64 1.15
C SER A 1074 -16.72 41.56 1.73
N ARG A 1075 -16.31 42.41 2.68
CA ARG A 1075 -16.90 43.72 2.90
C ARG A 1075 -15.80 44.75 2.82
#